data_AF-A0A914SC77-F1
#
_entry.id   AF-A0A914SC77-F1
#
_cell.length_a   1.000
_cell.length_b   1.000
_cell.length_c   1.000
_cell.angle_alpha   90.00
_cell.angle_beta   90.00
_cell.angle_gamma   90.00
#
_symmetry.space_group_name_H-M   'P 1'
#
loop_
_entity.id
_entity.type
_entity.pdbx_description
1 polymer ?
#
loop_
_entity_poly.entity_id
_entity_poly.type
_entity_poly.pdbx_seq_one_letter_code
_entity_poly.pdbx_strand_id
1 'polypeptide(L)'
;MCSLVIKRFLHPKLVKHSRLPLRNFSTAAALREEEQPKTRKTKKEKDGPEEWEKSIIKKLSSEHRMRDQDSKLLLNERKHMANCVNYILTGNIKKLFGTAINDANLMKLNPNLVFYDEHFAVVLKYAKTLLNQPFKSREPKNWEEILYFVTSFLSRVTPNNDVTAIGFLSTLNSVEEFKKKHEDFLKMDRIDKLLWNVRKTAKDLPAKFNLNRSQLLFRTSEINEHLHPKEAAAPSNKLKDSYDPKMELVKSLREPSSSPNYNSPFVLKQRTKMDYVRDFELQLNSEMGGFMKVDNFTRLNKTAKSMEDYIKEWQWKERIEKRLSEQAKILQDSFLKQCLSSADYGKCAEIILNVVHAALSEGQGHMSVGIFQLEMAHAVLHHLHNNFLKQINVSPGTITREVFFDFLEYFCNHKLAQDYSIRQWWNICCNSQNVDSTLTLPCGDFKFFNRKKLGETLCNIVMEECTYAYKNRFGRAFQYGNVSLESESTILTENRTKPVKMILIQSDFKRMIKAIEFNYLFFPNQLLPFRVPPRPWIDKGKNGPFYLYSSKIVRTSEFSKDVDACKEFDKRLTSNEMARPVFDALNDLGSTPWIINGEMLDLLTEVFTMCNDKTQEELLSKLSVPLHAGTFHIPEFTDVFGVTANATNVTTEEWREFYRERSTVAKNRNEMNSLWAWLRYRVALARHFRNDILFFPHNMDFRGRVYPISPHLNHMGDDINRCVLKFAKGKRLGERGLYWLKLHVVNITGLLNKKPISERIQYYNDHLEDILDSANNPLNGRRWWLESDDPWQTLAACKELRDALKLENPEDFISHLPIHQDGSCNGLQHYAALGRDLEGALEVNLCPTEKPADIYSTVAAQVEKRRIADENDEASENHKIALELRTVLPEPVPRKVVKQTVMTTVYGVTEYGAKHQIKKQLKALGKDDENVMEYAKYLTKCTFSSLHEAFKVSMDIKDWLVAVADVCYRLKKPVEWTTPLGMPVMQPYLRIASKLDKVVLIPVKSKQKNAFPPNFVHSLDSTHMMLTTLHCRRHGITFAAIHDCFWTHASTVDTMNKICREQFIEMYNQPLIENLAQEMREKCLPPTLLKKMDEKEAEKIMKELTPSFKFGELDISQVKDSVYFFN
;
A
#
# COMPACT_ATOMS: atom_id res chain seq x y z
N MET A 1 -38.55 6.28 -39.54
CA MET A 1 -39.57 5.28 -39.91
C MET A 1 -39.24 3.99 -39.18
N CYS A 2 -40.25 3.43 -38.49
CA CYS A 2 -40.35 2.06 -37.96
C CYS A 2 -39.25 1.65 -36.95
N SER A 3 -39.47 1.63 -35.63
CA SER A 3 -40.52 0.82 -34.95
C SER A 3 -40.68 -0.54 -35.61
N LEU A 4 -39.94 -1.56 -35.15
CA LEU A 4 -40.35 -2.95 -35.00
C LEU A 4 -39.12 -3.80 -34.62
N VAL A 5 -39.34 -4.86 -33.86
CA VAL A 5 -38.35 -5.89 -33.43
C VAL A 5 -37.54 -5.60 -32.15
N ILE A 6 -38.20 -5.18 -31.07
CA ILE A 6 -37.91 -5.73 -29.72
C ILE A 6 -39.26 -5.97 -29.01
N LYS A 7 -40.02 -6.95 -29.51
CA LYS A 7 -41.17 -7.55 -28.84
C LYS A 7 -41.07 -9.06 -28.99
N ARG A 8 -40.36 -9.72 -28.08
CA ARG A 8 -40.63 -11.08 -27.61
C ARG A 8 -39.68 -11.42 -26.47
N PHE A 9 -40.25 -11.36 -25.27
CA PHE A 9 -39.86 -11.94 -23.97
C PHE A 9 -39.99 -10.96 -22.81
N LEU A 10 -41.15 -10.29 -22.75
CA LEU A 10 -41.74 -9.83 -21.50
C LEU A 10 -43.24 -10.17 -21.58
N HIS A 11 -43.66 -11.18 -20.82
CA HIS A 11 -45.07 -11.29 -20.45
C HIS A 11 -45.21 -10.86 -18.98
N PRO A 12 -45.96 -9.79 -18.69
CA PRO A 12 -46.18 -9.28 -17.34
C PRO A 12 -47.50 -9.83 -16.79
N LYS A 13 -47.48 -10.41 -15.59
CA LYS A 13 -48.67 -10.51 -14.75
C LYS A 13 -48.30 -10.36 -13.28
N LEU A 14 -49.07 -9.49 -12.63
CA LEU A 14 -49.28 -9.30 -11.19
C LEU A 14 -48.40 -8.28 -10.46
N VAL A 15 -48.78 -7.01 -10.64
CA VAL A 15 -48.81 -6.03 -9.56
C VAL A 15 -50.05 -6.32 -8.70
N LYS A 16 -49.87 -6.62 -7.39
CA LYS A 16 -50.74 -6.18 -6.28
C LYS A 16 -50.17 -6.61 -4.92
N HIS A 17 -50.00 -5.60 -4.06
CA HIS A 17 -49.93 -5.59 -2.59
C HIS A 17 -49.40 -6.82 -1.81
N SER A 18 -48.35 -6.61 -1.02
CA SER A 18 -48.45 -6.67 0.45
C SER A 18 -47.12 -6.30 1.13
N ARG A 19 -47.22 -5.44 2.15
CA ARG A 19 -46.24 -5.29 3.24
C ARG A 19 -45.94 -6.67 3.83
N LEU A 20 -44.69 -6.95 4.21
CA LEU A 20 -44.25 -7.81 5.33
C LEU A 20 -42.69 -7.82 5.37
N PRO A 21 -42.05 -8.18 6.50
CA PRO A 21 -41.02 -7.36 7.14
C PRO A 21 -39.59 -7.86 6.91
N LEU A 22 -38.64 -6.95 7.20
CA LEU A 22 -37.23 -7.25 7.46
C LEU A 22 -37.09 -8.49 8.37
N ARG A 23 -36.63 -9.60 7.80
CA ARG A 23 -36.11 -10.74 8.57
C ARG A 23 -34.59 -10.78 8.45
N ASN A 24 -33.97 -10.76 9.62
CA ASN A 24 -32.54 -10.91 9.86
C ASN A 24 -31.95 -12.11 9.09
N PHE A 25 -31.00 -11.85 8.19
CA PHE A 25 -30.14 -12.91 7.66
C PHE A 25 -29.06 -13.25 8.69
N SER A 26 -29.35 -14.26 9.51
CA SER A 26 -28.34 -15.08 10.17
C SER A 26 -27.82 -16.06 9.11
N THR A 27 -26.63 -15.82 8.57
CA THR A 27 -25.94 -16.72 7.65
C THR A 27 -25.29 -17.86 8.44
N ALA A 28 -26.08 -18.86 8.80
CA ALA A 28 -25.60 -20.14 9.30
C ALA A 28 -26.63 -21.26 9.04
N ALA A 29 -27.04 -21.45 7.76
CA ALA A 29 -27.67 -22.67 7.25
C ALA A 29 -28.17 -22.47 5.81
N ALA A 30 -27.28 -22.48 4.80
CA ALA A 30 -27.65 -22.71 3.40
C ALA A 30 -26.40 -22.87 2.52
N LEU A 31 -25.61 -23.92 2.76
CA LEU A 31 -24.66 -24.46 1.78
C LEU A 31 -24.70 -25.99 1.90
N ARG A 32 -25.78 -26.58 1.38
CA ARG A 32 -25.81 -27.97 0.95
C ARG A 32 -25.99 -27.94 -0.56
N GLU A 33 -24.88 -27.85 -1.29
CA GLU A 33 -24.82 -28.36 -2.66
C GLU A 33 -23.65 -29.34 -2.70
N GLU A 34 -24.02 -30.59 -2.91
CA GLU A 34 -23.15 -31.75 -3.02
C GLU A 34 -22.49 -31.76 -4.41
N GLU A 35 -21.17 -31.60 -4.46
CA GLU A 35 -20.38 -32.20 -5.54
C GLU A 35 -20.05 -33.63 -5.12
N GLN A 36 -20.79 -34.61 -5.66
CA GLN A 36 -20.38 -36.01 -5.61
C GLN A 36 -19.29 -36.25 -6.68
N PRO A 37 -18.07 -36.69 -6.31
CA PRO A 37 -17.11 -37.18 -7.29
C PRO A 37 -17.52 -38.58 -7.75
N LYS A 38 -17.67 -38.78 -9.06
CA LYS A 38 -17.80 -40.12 -9.67
C LYS A 38 -16.51 -40.92 -9.41
N THR A 39 -16.53 -41.80 -8.42
CA THR A 39 -15.44 -42.73 -8.12
C THR A 39 -15.47 -43.94 -9.05
N ARG A 40 -14.42 -44.13 -9.86
CA ARG A 40 -13.99 -45.46 -10.33
C ARG A 40 -13.54 -46.25 -9.09
N LYS A 41 -14.15 -47.42 -8.86
CA LYS A 41 -13.84 -48.32 -7.73
C LYS A 41 -12.39 -48.79 -7.82
N THR A 42 -11.53 -48.24 -6.97
CA THR A 42 -10.31 -48.90 -6.50
C THR A 42 -10.42 -49.07 -4.97
N LYS A 43 -9.81 -50.14 -4.45
CA LYS A 43 -10.03 -50.72 -3.11
C LYS A 43 -10.07 -49.67 -1.98
N LYS A 44 -11.09 -49.78 -1.13
CA LYS A 44 -11.23 -49.05 0.14
C LYS A 44 -10.11 -49.45 1.11
N GLU A 45 -9.18 -48.55 1.38
CA GLU A 45 -8.49 -48.52 2.68
C GLU A 45 -9.41 -47.80 3.68
N LYS A 46 -9.59 -48.44 4.83
CA LYS A 46 -10.19 -47.84 6.03
C LYS A 46 -9.14 -46.89 6.59
N ASP A 47 -9.39 -45.59 6.63
CA ASP A 47 -8.85 -44.74 7.70
C ASP A 47 -9.72 -43.48 7.84
N GLY A 48 -10.32 -43.33 9.02
CA GLY A 48 -10.82 -42.03 9.45
C GLY A 48 -9.64 -41.11 9.80
N PRO A 49 -9.84 -39.79 9.92
CA PRO A 49 -8.74 -38.87 10.19
C PRO A 49 -8.00 -39.25 11.47
N GLU A 50 -6.66 -39.29 11.37
CA GLU A 50 -5.75 -39.63 12.46
C GLU A 50 -5.90 -38.68 13.67
N GLU A 51 -5.46 -39.12 14.84
CA GLU A 51 -5.65 -38.38 16.09
C GLU A 51 -5.04 -36.97 16.06
N TRP A 52 -3.85 -36.83 15.47
CA TRP A 52 -3.20 -35.53 15.30
C TRP A 52 -4.00 -34.60 14.37
N GLU A 53 -4.62 -35.10 13.30
CA GLU A 53 -5.44 -34.28 12.39
C GLU A 53 -6.70 -33.78 13.11
N LYS A 54 -7.36 -34.64 13.88
CA LYS A 54 -8.48 -34.25 14.75
C LYS A 54 -8.08 -33.18 15.76
N SER A 55 -6.88 -33.30 16.35
CA SER A 55 -6.32 -32.32 17.29
C SER A 55 -6.08 -30.96 16.62
N ILE A 56 -5.52 -30.94 15.40
CA ILE A 56 -5.32 -29.70 14.62
C ILE A 56 -6.66 -29.05 14.28
N ILE A 57 -7.63 -29.81 13.77
CA ILE A 57 -8.96 -29.28 13.42
C ILE A 57 -9.66 -28.73 14.67
N LYS A 58 -9.52 -29.40 15.84
CA LYS A 58 -10.03 -28.89 17.11
C LYS A 58 -9.38 -27.56 17.49
N LYS A 59 -8.05 -27.45 17.35
CA LYS A 59 -7.30 -26.20 17.62
C LYS A 59 -7.71 -25.08 16.67
N LEU A 60 -7.76 -25.33 15.37
CA LEU A 60 -8.18 -24.35 14.36
C LEU A 60 -9.63 -23.90 14.56
N SER A 61 -10.51 -24.81 14.99
CA SER A 61 -11.90 -24.45 15.31
C SER A 61 -11.96 -23.61 16.58
N SER A 62 -11.16 -23.91 17.61
CA SER A 62 -11.06 -23.03 18.78
C SER A 62 -10.46 -21.69 18.41
N GLU A 63 -9.41 -21.62 17.58
CA GLU A 63 -8.83 -20.36 17.11
C GLU A 63 -9.83 -19.56 16.28
N HIS A 64 -10.62 -20.20 15.42
CA HIS A 64 -11.69 -19.54 14.68
C HIS A 64 -12.80 -19.03 15.61
N ARG A 65 -13.21 -19.84 16.61
CA ARG A 65 -14.18 -19.42 17.63
C ARG A 65 -13.64 -18.30 18.51
N MET A 66 -12.36 -18.32 18.89
CA MET A 66 -11.71 -17.25 19.63
C MET A 66 -11.59 -16.01 18.75
N ARG A 67 -11.26 -16.13 17.46
CA ARG A 67 -11.32 -14.98 16.52
C ARG A 67 -12.73 -14.40 16.46
N ASP A 68 -13.77 -15.23 16.48
CA ASP A 68 -15.17 -14.79 16.51
C ASP A 68 -15.57 -14.21 17.88
N GLN A 69 -15.06 -14.76 18.99
CA GLN A 69 -15.28 -14.28 20.35
C GLN A 69 -14.53 -12.99 20.65
N ASP A 70 -13.24 -12.90 20.35
CA ASP A 70 -12.45 -11.67 20.33
C ASP A 70 -13.15 -10.66 19.42
N SER A 71 -13.63 -11.08 18.24
CA SER A 71 -14.44 -10.21 17.39
C SER A 71 -15.72 -9.75 18.09
N LYS A 72 -16.38 -10.56 18.92
CA LYS A 72 -17.58 -10.20 19.70
C LYS A 72 -17.25 -9.34 20.94
N LEU A 73 -16.16 -9.61 21.66
CA LEU A 73 -15.66 -8.80 22.78
C LEU A 73 -15.23 -7.42 22.27
N LEU A 74 -14.37 -7.36 21.25
CA LEU A 74 -14.06 -6.13 20.52
C LEU A 74 -15.29 -5.47 19.89
N LEU A 75 -16.33 -6.23 19.54
CA LEU A 75 -17.59 -5.64 19.03
C LEU A 75 -18.35 -4.94 20.15
N ASN A 76 -18.43 -5.56 21.32
CA ASN A 76 -19.03 -4.95 22.50
C ASN A 76 -18.21 -3.73 22.93
N GLU A 77 -16.89 -3.84 23.09
CA GLU A 77 -16.00 -2.72 23.42
C GLU A 77 -16.18 -1.52 22.47
N ARG A 78 -16.07 -1.76 21.15
CA ARG A 78 -16.24 -0.68 20.15
C ARG A 78 -17.66 -0.12 20.16
N LYS A 79 -18.67 -0.91 20.52
CA LYS A 79 -20.05 -0.44 20.72
C LYS A 79 -20.15 0.49 21.93
N HIS A 80 -19.51 0.17 23.06
CA HIS A 80 -19.44 1.05 24.23
C HIS A 80 -18.71 2.36 23.91
N MET A 81 -17.57 2.28 23.23
CA MET A 81 -16.84 3.47 22.78
C MET A 81 -17.66 4.32 21.80
N ALA A 82 -18.33 3.69 20.82
CA ALA A 82 -19.20 4.40 19.88
C ALA A 82 -20.39 5.08 20.60
N ASN A 83 -20.98 4.42 21.59
CA ASN A 83 -22.01 5.03 22.43
C ASN A 83 -21.46 6.24 23.20
N CYS A 84 -20.27 6.14 23.78
CA CYS A 84 -19.62 7.24 24.48
C CYS A 84 -19.36 8.44 23.56
N VAL A 85 -18.75 8.19 22.39
CA VAL A 85 -18.52 9.21 21.35
C VAL A 85 -19.84 9.89 20.98
N ASN A 86 -20.90 9.11 20.76
CA ASN A 86 -22.22 9.65 20.44
C ASN A 86 -22.83 10.47 21.58
N TYR A 87 -22.79 10.00 22.83
CA TYR A 87 -23.38 10.73 23.95
C TYR A 87 -22.62 12.03 24.25
N ILE A 88 -21.30 12.03 24.04
CA ILE A 88 -20.48 13.25 24.07
C ILE A 88 -20.95 14.18 22.96
N LEU A 89 -20.95 13.71 21.70
CA LEU A 89 -21.36 14.49 20.52
C LEU A 89 -22.76 15.14 20.65
N THR A 90 -23.71 14.41 21.22
CA THR A 90 -25.09 14.87 21.45
C THR A 90 -25.31 15.64 22.75
N GLY A 91 -24.31 15.74 23.62
CA GLY A 91 -24.44 16.36 24.95
C GLY A 91 -25.34 15.60 25.93
N ASN A 92 -25.57 14.29 25.71
CA ASN A 92 -26.43 13.46 26.57
C ASN A 92 -25.66 12.93 27.79
N ILE A 93 -25.41 13.83 28.75
CA ILE A 93 -24.63 13.58 29.97
C ILE A 93 -25.18 12.38 30.77
N LYS A 94 -26.51 12.32 30.95
CA LYS A 94 -27.16 11.25 31.74
C LYS A 94 -26.93 9.86 31.18
N LYS A 95 -27.04 9.68 29.85
CA LYS A 95 -26.75 8.39 29.21
C LYS A 95 -25.26 8.08 29.24
N LEU A 96 -24.39 9.07 29.01
CA LEU A 96 -22.93 8.89 29.05
C LEU A 96 -22.48 8.32 30.40
N PHE A 97 -22.76 9.03 31.49
CA PHE A 97 -22.34 8.58 32.82
C PHE A 97 -23.12 7.36 33.29
N GLY A 98 -24.40 7.22 32.94
CA GLY A 98 -25.18 6.03 33.25
C GLY A 98 -24.59 4.76 32.63
N THR A 99 -24.21 4.81 31.34
CA THR A 99 -23.52 3.70 30.67
C THR A 99 -22.14 3.46 31.27
N ALA A 100 -21.32 4.50 31.46
CA ALA A 100 -19.99 4.35 32.03
C ALA A 100 -20.00 3.79 33.47
N ILE A 101 -20.99 4.17 34.29
CA ILE A 101 -21.21 3.61 35.63
C ILE A 101 -21.58 2.12 35.55
N ASN A 102 -22.48 1.75 34.63
CA ASN A 102 -22.86 0.36 34.43
C ASN A 102 -21.67 -0.48 33.98
N ASP A 103 -20.88 0.04 33.04
CA ASP A 103 -19.68 -0.64 32.52
C ASP A 103 -18.63 -0.82 33.62
N ALA A 104 -18.39 0.21 34.45
CA ALA A 104 -17.51 0.11 35.62
C ALA A 104 -18.00 -0.93 36.64
N ASN A 105 -19.30 -1.05 36.88
CA ASN A 105 -19.86 -2.08 37.76
C ASN A 105 -19.72 -3.49 37.16
N LEU A 106 -19.97 -3.65 35.86
CA LEU A 106 -19.81 -4.93 35.16
C LEU A 106 -18.35 -5.40 35.20
N MET A 107 -17.38 -4.49 35.04
CA MET A 107 -15.96 -4.81 35.15
C MET A 107 -15.58 -5.29 36.56
N LYS A 108 -16.18 -4.72 37.60
CA LYS A 108 -16.01 -5.20 38.99
C LYS A 108 -16.62 -6.59 39.22
N LEU A 109 -17.77 -6.86 38.62
CA LEU A 109 -18.49 -8.14 38.77
C LEU A 109 -17.84 -9.28 37.96
N ASN A 110 -17.23 -8.96 36.82
CA ASN A 110 -16.52 -9.92 36.00
C ASN A 110 -15.19 -9.32 35.50
N PRO A 111 -14.08 -9.58 36.21
CA PRO A 111 -12.75 -9.10 35.83
C PRO A 111 -12.28 -9.58 34.45
N ASN A 112 -12.90 -10.64 33.90
CA ASN A 112 -12.59 -11.13 32.55
C ASN A 112 -13.27 -10.31 31.44
N LEU A 113 -14.19 -9.39 31.78
CA LEU A 113 -14.67 -8.38 30.84
C LEU A 113 -13.59 -7.31 30.69
N VAL A 114 -12.80 -7.42 29.61
CA VAL A 114 -11.81 -6.41 29.26
C VAL A 114 -12.55 -5.24 28.60
N PHE A 115 -13.02 -4.28 29.40
CA PHE A 115 -13.29 -2.96 28.85
C PHE A 115 -11.95 -2.22 28.76
N TYR A 116 -11.58 -1.72 27.58
CA TYR A 116 -10.37 -0.90 27.44
C TYR A 116 -10.51 0.34 28.32
N ASP A 117 -9.54 0.57 29.20
CA ASP A 117 -9.49 1.77 30.05
C ASP A 117 -9.63 3.09 29.26
N GLU A 118 -9.30 3.06 27.96
CA GLU A 118 -9.46 4.17 27.01
C GLU A 118 -10.86 4.79 27.02
N HIS A 119 -11.94 3.99 27.10
CA HIS A 119 -13.30 4.55 27.12
C HIS A 119 -13.57 5.30 28.44
N PHE A 120 -13.06 4.80 29.58
CA PHE A 120 -13.13 5.50 30.85
C PHE A 120 -12.28 6.77 30.84
N ALA A 121 -11.08 6.73 30.27
CA ALA A 121 -10.23 7.90 30.11
C ALA A 121 -10.91 9.01 29.30
N VAL A 122 -11.62 8.65 28.22
CA VAL A 122 -12.45 9.59 27.43
C VAL A 122 -13.57 10.20 28.28
N VAL A 123 -14.32 9.39 29.03
CA VAL A 123 -15.40 9.87 29.92
C VAL A 123 -14.84 10.79 31.00
N LEU A 124 -13.69 10.45 31.59
CA LEU A 124 -12.99 11.27 32.58
C LEU A 124 -12.55 12.60 31.99
N LYS A 125 -11.97 12.62 30.77
CA LYS A 125 -11.56 13.86 30.10
C LYS A 125 -12.77 14.75 29.80
N TYR A 126 -13.86 14.17 29.33
CA TYR A 126 -15.10 14.92 29.11
C TYR A 126 -15.67 15.46 30.41
N ALA A 127 -15.67 14.67 31.49
CA ALA A 127 -16.08 15.12 32.83
C ALA A 127 -15.28 16.33 33.32
N LYS A 128 -13.95 16.28 33.20
CA LYS A 128 -13.05 17.41 33.51
C LYS A 128 -13.42 18.63 32.67
N THR A 129 -13.60 18.43 31.35
CA THR A 129 -13.95 19.50 30.42
C THR A 129 -15.28 20.16 30.79
N LEU A 130 -16.29 19.38 31.17
CA LEU A 130 -17.58 19.89 31.64
C LEU A 130 -17.44 20.75 32.90
N LEU A 131 -16.70 20.27 33.90
CA LEU A 131 -16.51 20.97 35.19
C LEU A 131 -15.69 22.26 35.06
N ASN A 132 -14.80 22.34 34.07
CA ASN A 132 -13.96 23.52 33.84
C ASN A 132 -14.60 24.57 32.92
N GLN A 133 -15.82 24.34 32.40
CA GLN A 133 -16.52 25.34 31.60
C GLN A 133 -16.94 26.54 32.45
N PRO A 134 -16.88 27.77 31.91
CA PRO A 134 -17.31 28.96 32.64
C PRO A 134 -18.79 28.84 33.00
N PHE A 135 -19.13 29.20 34.24
CA PHE A 135 -20.49 29.21 34.78
C PHE A 135 -21.33 30.30 34.09
N LYS A 136 -21.72 30.06 32.83
CA LYS A 136 -22.67 30.92 32.12
C LYS A 136 -24.08 30.54 32.54
N SER A 137 -24.91 31.56 32.74
CA SER A 137 -26.32 31.53 33.16
C SER A 137 -27.27 30.82 32.18
N ARG A 138 -26.94 29.60 31.75
CA ARG A 138 -27.91 28.63 31.21
C ARG A 138 -28.63 28.02 32.41
N GLU A 139 -29.94 27.87 32.28
CA GLU A 139 -30.93 27.67 33.35
C GLU A 139 -30.49 26.76 34.53
N PRO A 140 -30.90 27.08 35.77
CA PRO A 140 -30.21 26.69 37.00
C PRO A 140 -30.67 25.34 37.57
N LYS A 141 -30.64 24.25 36.78
CA LYS A 141 -31.07 22.92 37.28
C LYS A 141 -30.15 21.71 37.03
N ASN A 142 -29.05 21.80 36.27
CA ASN A 142 -28.26 20.60 35.92
C ASN A 142 -26.87 20.46 36.56
N TRP A 143 -26.29 21.47 37.21
CA TRP A 143 -24.92 21.35 37.75
C TRP A 143 -24.83 20.39 38.94
N GLU A 144 -25.86 20.35 39.79
CA GLU A 144 -25.97 19.35 40.85
C GLU A 144 -26.01 17.93 40.29
N GLU A 145 -26.82 17.71 39.24
CA GLU A 145 -26.95 16.41 38.57
C GLU A 145 -25.64 16.00 37.89
N ILE A 146 -24.96 16.94 37.22
CA ILE A 146 -23.64 16.74 36.60
C ILE A 146 -22.61 16.35 37.67
N LEU A 147 -22.51 17.12 38.75
CA LEU A 147 -21.58 16.88 39.84
C LEU A 147 -21.84 15.51 40.48
N TYR A 148 -23.10 15.16 40.71
CA TYR A 148 -23.50 13.84 41.21
C TYR A 148 -23.09 12.72 40.24
N PHE A 149 -23.37 12.83 38.94
CA PHE A 149 -23.01 11.81 37.96
C PHE A 149 -21.50 11.61 37.84
N VAL A 150 -20.73 12.69 37.77
CA VAL A 150 -19.25 12.63 37.70
C VAL A 150 -18.69 11.98 38.95
N THR A 151 -19.14 12.39 40.14
CA THR A 151 -18.65 11.84 41.41
C THR A 151 -19.06 10.38 41.60
N SER A 152 -20.28 10.02 41.18
CA SER A 152 -20.80 8.65 41.18
C SER A 152 -20.05 7.73 40.22
N PHE A 153 -19.61 8.25 39.08
CA PHE A 153 -18.74 7.53 38.15
C PHE A 153 -17.33 7.35 38.72
N LEU A 154 -16.71 8.41 39.25
CA LEU A 154 -15.40 8.33 39.92
C LEU A 154 -15.41 7.31 41.07
N SER A 155 -16.49 7.21 41.84
CA SER A 155 -16.57 6.24 42.95
C SER A 155 -16.63 4.78 42.49
N ARG A 156 -16.85 4.53 41.19
CA ARG A 156 -17.00 3.19 40.62
C ARG A 156 -15.88 2.80 39.69
N VAL A 157 -15.33 3.73 38.92
CA VAL A 157 -14.24 3.45 38.00
C VAL A 157 -12.99 3.03 38.78
N THR A 158 -12.25 2.06 38.25
CA THR A 158 -11.00 1.57 38.85
C THR A 158 -9.92 1.69 37.79
N PRO A 159 -8.97 2.64 37.92
CA PRO A 159 -7.91 2.80 36.94
C PRO A 159 -7.00 1.57 36.87
N ASN A 160 -6.75 1.08 35.66
CA ASN A 160 -5.86 -0.06 35.39
C ASN A 160 -4.64 0.32 34.52
N ASN A 161 -4.56 1.56 34.03
CA ASN A 161 -3.42 2.10 33.31
C ASN A 161 -3.15 3.57 33.68
N ASP A 162 -1.99 4.06 33.22
CA ASP A 162 -1.53 5.44 33.46
C ASP A 162 -2.55 6.50 32.94
N VAL A 163 -3.20 6.27 31.79
CA VAL A 163 -4.17 7.20 31.16
C VAL A 163 -5.35 7.46 32.08
N THR A 164 -5.99 6.38 32.52
CA THR A 164 -7.19 6.42 33.36
C THR A 164 -6.82 6.90 34.76
N ALA A 165 -5.64 6.55 35.27
CA ALA A 165 -5.18 7.00 36.58
C ALA A 165 -4.97 8.53 36.60
N ILE A 166 -4.30 9.07 35.58
CA ILE A 166 -4.15 10.52 35.40
C ILE A 166 -5.52 11.18 35.25
N GLY A 167 -6.38 10.63 34.39
CA GLY A 167 -7.73 11.16 34.20
C GLY A 167 -8.56 11.16 35.48
N PHE A 168 -8.43 10.12 36.30
CA PHE A 168 -9.12 9.99 37.57
C PHE A 168 -8.73 11.09 38.55
N LEU A 169 -7.42 11.26 38.75
CA LEU A 169 -6.87 12.26 39.67
C LEU A 169 -7.19 13.69 39.19
N SER A 170 -7.02 13.95 37.90
CA SER A 170 -7.32 15.24 37.28
C SER A 170 -8.80 15.60 37.38
N THR A 171 -9.71 14.64 37.15
CA THR A 171 -11.16 14.89 37.27
C THR A 171 -11.58 15.05 38.72
N LEU A 172 -10.99 14.28 39.65
CA LEU A 172 -11.19 14.48 41.09
C LEU A 172 -10.82 15.90 41.51
N ASN A 173 -9.67 16.42 41.07
CA ASN A 173 -9.31 17.80 41.40
C ASN A 173 -10.31 18.80 40.80
N SER A 174 -10.71 18.65 39.53
CA SER A 174 -11.75 19.51 38.95
C SER A 174 -13.06 19.48 39.75
N VAL A 175 -13.45 18.33 40.32
CA VAL A 175 -14.61 18.24 41.23
C VAL A 175 -14.36 19.03 42.52
N GLU A 176 -13.19 18.91 43.13
CA GLU A 176 -12.85 19.62 44.37
C GLU A 176 -12.73 21.14 44.16
N GLU A 177 -12.11 21.58 43.07
CA GLU A 177 -12.05 23.00 42.70
C GLU A 177 -13.43 23.58 42.39
N PHE A 178 -14.27 22.83 41.67
CA PHE A 178 -15.64 23.25 41.38
C PHE A 178 -16.41 23.46 42.69
N LYS A 179 -16.31 22.52 43.65
CA LYS A 179 -16.91 22.69 44.98
C LYS A 179 -16.35 23.90 45.74
N LYS A 180 -15.04 24.16 45.67
CA LYS A 180 -14.41 25.32 46.32
C LYS A 180 -14.88 26.65 45.72
N LYS A 181 -15.07 26.72 44.40
CA LYS A 181 -15.50 27.94 43.69
C LYS A 181 -17.00 28.24 43.86
N HIS A 182 -17.80 27.28 44.31
CA HIS A 182 -19.25 27.40 44.40
C HIS A 182 -19.77 26.93 45.77
N GLU A 183 -19.94 27.88 46.71
CA GLU A 183 -20.28 27.61 48.12
C GLU A 183 -21.56 26.78 48.32
N ASP A 184 -22.55 26.92 47.43
CA ASP A 184 -23.82 26.17 47.49
C ASP A 184 -23.64 24.64 47.47
N PHE A 185 -22.56 24.16 46.84
CA PHE A 185 -22.27 22.72 46.71
C PHE A 185 -21.41 22.17 47.85
N LEU A 186 -20.88 23.02 48.74
CA LEU A 186 -20.08 22.59 49.90
C LEU A 186 -20.91 21.83 50.94
N LYS A 187 -22.24 22.01 50.95
CA LYS A 187 -23.15 21.44 51.97
C LYS A 187 -23.80 20.11 51.56
N MET A 188 -23.40 19.51 50.43
CA MET A 188 -24.04 18.33 49.86
C MET A 188 -23.50 17.00 50.41
N ASP A 189 -24.07 16.53 51.53
CA ASP A 189 -23.65 15.31 52.25
C ASP A 189 -23.58 14.03 51.38
N ARG A 190 -24.45 13.90 50.37
CA ARG A 190 -24.44 12.75 49.44
C ARG A 190 -23.21 12.71 48.54
N ILE A 191 -22.69 13.87 48.14
CA ILE A 191 -21.50 13.97 47.28
C ILE A 191 -20.24 13.71 48.12
N ASP A 192 -20.18 14.21 49.35
CA ASP A 192 -19.04 13.99 50.25
C ASP A 192 -18.85 12.53 50.64
N LYS A 193 -19.95 11.78 50.83
CA LYS A 193 -19.90 10.31 51.01
C LYS A 193 -19.26 9.59 49.83
N LEU A 194 -19.56 9.99 48.60
CA LEU A 194 -18.94 9.40 47.40
C LEU A 194 -17.46 9.78 47.30
N LEU A 195 -17.12 11.05 47.56
CA LEU A 195 -15.75 11.55 47.51
C LEU A 195 -14.84 10.87 48.53
N TRP A 196 -15.34 10.46 49.70
CA TRP A 196 -14.55 9.72 50.68
C TRP A 196 -13.93 8.44 50.09
N ASN A 197 -14.73 7.64 49.38
CA ASN A 197 -14.24 6.43 48.70
C ASN A 197 -13.28 6.78 47.55
N VAL A 198 -13.59 7.83 46.78
CA VAL A 198 -12.75 8.28 45.65
C VAL A 198 -11.36 8.71 46.14
N ARG A 199 -11.30 9.49 47.22
CA ARG A 199 -10.03 9.95 47.84
C ARG A 199 -9.19 8.79 48.36
N LYS A 200 -9.82 7.74 48.90
CA LYS A 200 -9.11 6.53 49.34
C LYS A 200 -8.42 5.85 48.16
N THR A 201 -9.14 5.62 47.07
CA THR A 201 -8.56 5.05 45.84
C THR A 201 -7.45 5.94 45.27
N ALA A 202 -7.65 7.26 45.26
CA ALA A 202 -6.69 8.23 44.73
C ALA A 202 -5.32 8.17 45.42
N LYS A 203 -5.28 7.91 46.73
CA LYS A 203 -4.01 7.83 47.50
C LYS A 203 -3.08 6.72 47.03
N ASP A 204 -3.63 5.63 46.50
CA ASP A 204 -2.85 4.45 46.09
C ASP A 204 -2.34 4.53 44.63
N LEU A 205 -2.90 5.44 43.80
CA LEU A 205 -2.60 5.51 42.36
C LEU A 205 -1.17 5.95 42.05
N PRO A 206 -0.59 6.99 42.71
CA PRO A 206 0.79 7.42 42.43
C PRO A 206 1.85 6.35 42.72
N ALA A 207 1.55 5.37 43.57
CA ALA A 207 2.44 4.24 43.84
C ALA A 207 2.33 3.12 42.79
N LYS A 208 1.23 3.06 42.03
CA LYS A 208 0.91 1.98 41.09
C LYS A 208 1.17 2.35 39.62
N PHE A 209 1.14 3.64 39.28
CA PHE A 209 1.15 4.12 37.90
C PHE A 209 2.20 5.21 37.66
N ASN A 210 2.68 5.32 36.42
CA ASN A 210 3.59 6.39 36.04
C ASN A 210 2.81 7.64 35.61
N LEU A 211 2.63 8.56 36.54
CA LEU A 211 1.83 9.77 36.33
C LEU A 211 2.59 10.91 35.62
N ASN A 212 3.89 10.74 35.34
CA ASN A 212 4.75 11.82 34.81
C ASN A 212 4.79 11.87 33.28
N ARG A 213 4.17 10.92 32.58
CA ARG A 213 4.08 10.94 31.11
C ARG A 213 2.82 11.68 30.67
N SER A 214 2.97 12.68 29.80
CA SER A 214 1.88 13.28 29.06
C SER A 214 1.14 12.22 28.26
N GLN A 215 -0.18 12.28 28.39
CA GLN A 215 -1.06 11.41 27.66
C GLN A 215 -1.94 12.27 26.77
N LEU A 216 -2.28 11.81 25.57
CA LEU A 216 -2.94 12.62 24.54
C LEU A 216 -4.21 13.32 25.04
N LEU A 217 -4.90 12.66 25.98
CA LEU A 217 -6.10 13.14 26.63
C LEU A 217 -5.81 14.12 27.78
N PHE A 218 -4.68 14.01 28.49
CA PHE A 218 -4.35 14.79 29.69
C PHE A 218 -2.91 15.36 29.60
N ARG A 219 -2.80 16.68 29.44
CA ARG A 219 -1.50 17.38 29.24
C ARG A 219 -0.68 17.45 30.53
N THR A 220 0.64 17.56 30.43
CA THR A 220 1.53 17.75 31.60
C THR A 220 1.14 18.98 32.42
N SER A 221 0.68 20.07 31.80
CA SER A 221 0.18 21.23 32.52
C SER A 221 -1.05 20.91 33.38
N GLU A 222 -1.90 19.97 32.94
CA GLU A 222 -3.06 19.48 33.70
C GLU A 222 -2.66 18.45 34.78
N ILE A 223 -1.45 17.88 34.69
CA ILE A 223 -0.87 16.88 35.61
C ILE A 223 -0.06 17.57 36.72
N ASN A 224 0.74 18.58 36.36
CA ASN A 224 1.71 19.25 37.23
C ASN A 224 1.08 20.21 38.25
N GLU A 225 -0.20 20.57 38.11
CA GLU A 225 -0.87 21.41 39.11
C GLU A 225 -1.01 20.67 40.48
N HIS A 226 -0.91 19.33 40.54
CA HIS A 226 -1.35 18.56 41.72
C HIS A 226 -0.46 17.39 42.18
N LEU A 227 0.69 17.14 41.53
CA LEU A 227 1.68 16.18 42.03
C LEU A 227 2.87 16.97 42.58
N HIS A 228 3.13 16.90 43.89
CA HIS A 228 4.37 17.44 44.45
C HIS A 228 5.56 16.90 43.65
N PRO A 229 6.48 17.76 43.19
CA PRO A 229 7.61 17.33 42.39
C PRO A 229 8.52 16.49 43.28
N LYS A 230 8.32 15.17 43.30
CA LYS A 230 9.42 14.26 43.60
C LYS A 230 10.35 14.42 42.42
N GLU A 231 11.47 15.09 42.69
CA GLU A 231 12.68 15.22 41.89
C GLU A 231 12.54 14.47 40.56
N ALA A 232 12.33 15.24 39.49
CA ALA A 232 12.39 14.71 38.14
C ALA A 232 13.70 13.93 38.02
N ALA A 233 13.61 12.60 38.09
CA ALA A 233 14.70 11.77 37.63
C ALA A 233 14.88 12.20 36.18
N ALA A 234 16.03 12.83 35.89
CA ALA A 234 16.42 13.14 34.53
C ALA A 234 16.07 11.90 33.69
N PRO A 235 15.30 12.03 32.59
CA PRO A 235 14.95 10.88 31.77
C PRO A 235 16.25 10.15 31.53
N SER A 236 16.33 8.88 31.96
CA SER A 236 17.60 8.17 31.88
C SER A 236 18.03 8.28 30.42
N ASN A 237 19.13 8.99 30.15
CA ASN A 237 19.62 9.27 28.78
C ASN A 237 19.93 7.99 27.99
N LYS A 238 19.75 6.81 28.60
CA LYS A 238 19.72 5.51 27.95
C LYS A 238 18.28 5.06 27.75
N LEU A 239 17.58 5.63 26.76
CA LEU A 239 16.49 4.89 26.14
C LEU A 239 17.10 3.58 25.58
N LYS A 240 16.54 2.44 26.00
CA LYS A 240 16.88 1.11 25.48
C LYS A 240 16.28 0.95 24.07
N ASP A 241 16.65 1.85 23.18
CA ASP A 241 16.09 2.03 21.84
C ASP A 241 17.10 1.64 20.74
N SER A 242 17.82 0.54 20.99
CA SER A 242 18.77 -0.05 20.05
C SER A 242 18.14 -1.21 19.28
N TYR A 243 18.81 -1.71 18.25
CA TYR A 243 18.38 -2.93 17.57
C TYR A 243 18.58 -4.17 18.46
N ASP A 244 17.82 -5.24 18.17
CA ASP A 244 17.93 -6.50 18.91
C ASP A 244 19.39 -6.98 18.90
N PRO A 245 20.01 -7.20 20.08
CA PRO A 245 21.38 -7.65 20.20
C PRO A 245 21.71 -8.94 19.44
N LYS A 246 20.71 -9.79 19.18
CA LYS A 246 20.84 -11.05 18.44
C LYS A 246 20.91 -10.87 16.92
N MET A 247 20.52 -9.70 16.40
CA MET A 247 20.58 -9.42 14.96
C MET A 247 21.99 -8.97 14.56
N GLU A 248 22.85 -9.91 14.18
CA GLU A 248 24.26 -9.62 13.83
C GLU A 248 24.39 -8.66 12.63
N LEU A 249 23.50 -8.75 11.64
CA LEU A 249 23.50 -7.90 10.44
C LEU A 249 23.50 -6.40 10.73
N VAL A 250 22.87 -5.99 11.82
CA VAL A 250 22.71 -4.58 12.18
C VAL A 250 23.57 -4.19 13.38
N LYS A 251 24.52 -5.05 13.77
CA LYS A 251 25.43 -4.80 14.90
C LYS A 251 26.20 -3.50 14.74
N SER A 252 26.73 -3.24 13.55
CA SER A 252 27.49 -2.02 13.24
C SER A 252 26.64 -0.76 13.25
N LEU A 253 25.31 -0.88 13.15
CA LEU A 253 24.36 0.24 13.15
C LEU A 253 23.89 0.63 14.56
N ARG A 254 24.24 -0.14 15.60
CA ARG A 254 23.83 0.14 16.99
C ARG A 254 24.55 1.32 17.61
N GLU A 255 25.75 1.61 17.13
CA GLU A 255 26.57 2.74 17.55
C GLU A 255 26.50 3.88 16.51
N PRO A 256 26.66 5.15 16.90
CA PRO A 256 26.76 6.28 15.97
C PRO A 256 27.79 6.08 14.85
N SER A 257 27.61 6.78 13.74
CA SER A 257 28.63 6.80 12.68
C SER A 257 29.88 7.53 13.18
N SER A 258 31.07 6.95 12.97
CA SER A 258 32.36 7.56 13.34
C SER A 258 32.90 8.55 12.30
N SER A 259 32.15 8.82 11.21
CA SER A 259 32.63 9.67 10.13
C SER A 259 32.79 11.14 10.57
N PRO A 260 34.01 11.71 10.53
CA PRO A 260 34.25 13.09 10.98
C PRO A 260 33.57 14.14 10.08
N ASN A 261 33.29 13.80 8.81
CA ASN A 261 32.71 14.70 7.80
C ASN A 261 31.30 14.25 7.37
N TYR A 262 30.52 13.71 8.30
CA TYR A 262 29.17 13.24 7.99
C TYR A 262 28.25 14.35 7.47
N ASN A 263 27.63 14.12 6.31
CA ASN A 263 26.68 15.04 5.71
C ASN A 263 25.32 14.36 5.55
N SER A 264 24.45 14.53 6.54
CA SER A 264 23.08 13.99 6.58
C SER A 264 22.35 14.09 5.23
N PRO A 265 21.78 13.00 4.69
CA PRO A 265 21.06 13.03 3.41
C PRO A 265 19.76 13.84 3.45
N PHE A 266 19.29 14.21 4.65
CA PHE A 266 18.00 14.86 4.86
C PHE A 266 18.09 16.38 5.09
N VAL A 267 19.28 16.90 5.41
CA VAL A 267 19.47 18.33 5.68
C VAL A 267 19.55 19.11 4.37
N LEU A 268 18.69 20.11 4.23
CA LEU A 268 18.62 21.00 3.07
C LEU A 268 19.13 22.39 3.44
N LYS A 269 20.29 22.80 2.90
CA LYS A 269 20.95 24.09 3.22
C LYS A 269 20.07 25.30 2.97
N GLN A 270 19.20 25.22 1.97
CA GLN A 270 18.30 26.27 1.54
C GLN A 270 17.00 26.37 2.38
N ARG A 271 16.81 25.49 3.37
CA ARG A 271 15.60 25.46 4.20
C ARG A 271 15.93 25.78 5.64
N THR A 272 15.18 26.71 6.21
CA THR A 272 15.22 27.00 7.64
C THR A 272 14.21 26.13 8.39
N LYS A 273 14.39 26.00 9.71
CA LYS A 273 13.39 25.36 10.59
C LYS A 273 12.00 25.99 10.42
N MET A 274 11.93 27.32 10.24
CA MET A 274 10.65 28.04 10.08
C MET A 274 9.95 27.75 8.75
N ASP A 275 10.71 27.47 7.68
CA ASP A 275 10.12 27.03 6.42
C ASP A 275 9.37 25.69 6.58
N TYR A 276 9.94 24.75 7.33
CA TYR A 276 9.26 23.51 7.65
C TYR A 276 8.03 23.71 8.55
N VAL A 277 8.09 24.62 9.52
CA VAL A 277 6.93 24.95 10.36
C VAL A 277 5.78 25.51 9.51
N ARG A 278 6.06 26.40 8.55
CA ARG A 278 5.04 26.91 7.62
C ARG A 278 4.43 25.77 6.79
N ASP A 279 5.26 24.91 6.22
CA ASP A 279 4.80 23.80 5.37
C ASP A 279 4.06 22.73 6.18
N PHE A 280 4.39 22.59 7.47
CA PHE A 280 3.69 21.71 8.40
C PHE A 280 2.25 22.15 8.63
N GLU A 281 1.98 23.45 8.71
CA GLU A 281 0.60 23.95 8.78
C GLU A 281 -0.20 23.57 7.53
N LEU A 282 0.42 23.64 6.34
CA LEU A 282 -0.20 23.18 5.10
C LEU A 282 -0.46 21.67 5.13
N GLN A 283 0.49 20.88 5.65
CA GLN A 283 0.35 19.43 5.82
C GLN A 283 -0.80 19.08 6.78
N LEU A 284 -0.85 19.70 7.97
CA LEU A 284 -1.93 19.46 8.94
C LEU A 284 -3.30 19.86 8.36
N ASN A 285 -3.39 21.00 7.67
CA ASN A 285 -4.63 21.41 7.00
C ASN A 285 -5.05 20.42 5.91
N SER A 286 -4.10 19.87 5.15
CA SER A 286 -4.35 18.82 4.17
C SER A 286 -4.84 17.54 4.85
N GLU A 287 -4.20 17.10 5.94
CA GLU A 287 -4.63 15.90 6.69
C GLU A 287 -6.01 16.07 7.34
N MET A 288 -6.35 17.27 7.80
CA MET A 288 -7.70 17.59 8.31
C MET A 288 -8.75 17.62 7.20
N GLY A 289 -8.34 17.98 5.97
CA GLY A 289 -9.19 17.97 4.79
C GLY A 289 -9.37 16.57 4.20
N GLY A 290 -10.49 16.33 3.53
CA GLY A 290 -10.71 15.05 2.83
C GLY A 290 -10.03 14.98 1.46
N PHE A 291 -10.09 16.08 0.70
CA PHE A 291 -9.66 16.14 -0.69
C PHE A 291 -8.90 17.44 -0.98
N MET A 292 -7.94 17.36 -1.89
CA MET A 292 -7.26 18.50 -2.51
C MET A 292 -7.90 18.82 -3.85
N LYS A 293 -8.17 20.10 -4.08
CA LYS A 293 -8.56 20.61 -5.40
C LYS A 293 -7.30 21.02 -6.14
N VAL A 294 -7.11 20.49 -7.34
CA VAL A 294 -5.98 20.76 -8.23
C VAL A 294 -6.53 21.34 -9.53
N ASP A 295 -5.94 22.40 -10.07
CA ASP A 295 -6.41 23.03 -11.33
C ASP A 295 -6.49 21.99 -12.46
N ASN A 296 -7.65 21.88 -13.10
CA ASN A 296 -7.80 21.05 -14.29
C ASN A 296 -7.22 21.80 -15.49
N PHE A 297 -5.91 21.65 -15.68
CA PHE A 297 -5.17 22.36 -16.72
C PHE A 297 -5.62 22.02 -18.15
N THR A 298 -6.41 20.96 -18.36
CA THR A 298 -6.95 20.59 -19.68
C THR A 298 -8.25 21.31 -20.03
N ARG A 299 -8.87 22.04 -19.09
CA ARG A 299 -10.11 22.77 -19.34
C ARG A 299 -9.87 23.94 -20.29
N LEU A 300 -10.47 23.88 -21.48
CA LEU A 300 -10.26 24.88 -22.54
C LEU A 300 -10.98 26.20 -22.24
N ASN A 301 -12.26 26.13 -21.87
CA ASN A 301 -13.10 27.31 -21.67
C ASN A 301 -13.22 27.66 -20.18
N LYS A 302 -12.24 28.41 -19.65
CA LYS A 302 -12.23 28.83 -18.24
C LYS A 302 -13.31 29.86 -17.89
N THR A 303 -13.87 30.58 -18.88
CA THR A 303 -14.88 31.64 -18.65
C THR A 303 -16.32 31.12 -18.63
N ALA A 304 -16.60 29.98 -19.28
CA ALA A 304 -17.89 29.32 -19.21
C ALA A 304 -18.15 28.72 -17.81
N LYS A 305 -19.43 28.48 -17.50
CA LYS A 305 -19.83 27.73 -16.29
C LYS A 305 -19.19 26.35 -16.27
N SER A 306 -18.60 25.99 -15.13
CA SER A 306 -17.97 24.69 -14.90
C SER A 306 -18.98 23.63 -14.48
N MET A 307 -18.56 22.37 -14.52
CA MET A 307 -19.39 21.26 -14.03
C MET A 307 -19.75 21.45 -12.55
N GLU A 308 -18.83 22.00 -11.74
CA GLU A 308 -19.09 22.36 -10.35
C GLU A 308 -20.21 23.40 -10.22
N ASP A 309 -20.26 24.39 -11.11
CA ASP A 309 -21.32 25.42 -11.11
C ASP A 309 -22.68 24.82 -11.43
N TYR A 310 -22.77 23.91 -12.41
CA TYR A 310 -24.00 23.20 -12.71
C TYR A 310 -24.44 22.26 -11.58
N ILE A 311 -23.51 21.54 -10.95
CA ILE A 311 -23.81 20.69 -9.79
C ILE A 311 -24.37 21.53 -8.63
N LYS A 312 -23.82 22.74 -8.44
CA LYS A 312 -24.34 23.71 -7.46
C LYS A 312 -25.74 24.21 -7.84
N GLU A 313 -26.00 24.52 -9.11
CA GLU A 313 -27.34 24.91 -9.59
C GLU A 313 -28.38 23.81 -9.43
N TRP A 314 -27.99 22.54 -9.58
CA TRP A 314 -28.86 21.40 -9.30
C TRP A 314 -29.02 21.12 -7.80
N GLN A 315 -28.40 21.91 -6.92
CA GLN A 315 -28.57 21.82 -5.48
C GLN A 315 -28.24 20.43 -4.92
N TRP A 316 -27.23 19.75 -5.47
CA TRP A 316 -26.88 18.39 -5.03
C TRP A 316 -26.52 18.36 -3.54
N LYS A 317 -25.78 19.36 -3.06
CA LYS A 317 -25.40 19.48 -1.65
C LYS A 317 -26.65 19.56 -0.75
N GLU A 318 -27.56 20.48 -1.06
CA GLU A 318 -28.76 20.75 -0.27
C GLU A 318 -29.71 19.54 -0.28
N ARG A 319 -29.82 18.84 -1.41
CA ARG A 319 -30.61 17.60 -1.51
C ARG A 319 -30.02 16.47 -0.69
N ILE A 320 -28.70 16.26 -0.77
CA ILE A 320 -28.00 15.26 0.06
C ILE A 320 -28.15 15.60 1.54
N GLU A 321 -27.96 16.86 1.93
CA GLU A 321 -28.14 17.33 3.31
C GLU A 321 -29.55 17.03 3.84
N LYS A 322 -30.58 17.41 3.07
CA LYS A 322 -31.98 17.14 3.41
C LYS A 322 -32.21 15.65 3.61
N ARG A 323 -31.76 14.83 2.66
CA ARG A 323 -31.94 13.37 2.67
C ARG A 323 -31.22 12.71 3.85
N LEU A 324 -30.01 13.17 4.20
CA LEU A 324 -29.30 12.72 5.40
C LEU A 324 -30.11 12.98 6.67
N SER A 325 -30.69 14.18 6.80
CA SER A 325 -31.51 14.54 7.96
C SER A 325 -32.77 13.68 8.09
N GLU A 326 -33.40 13.31 6.96
CA GLU A 326 -34.57 12.43 6.92
C GLU A 326 -34.20 11.00 7.28
N GLN A 327 -33.12 10.48 6.69
CA GLN A 327 -32.64 9.12 6.97
C GLN A 327 -32.25 8.94 8.43
N ALA A 328 -31.58 9.94 9.04
CA ALA A 328 -31.22 9.91 10.46
C ALA A 328 -32.44 9.67 11.39
N LYS A 329 -33.63 10.17 11.02
CA LYS A 329 -34.87 9.99 11.78
C LYS A 329 -35.47 8.58 11.66
N ILE A 330 -35.30 7.94 10.50
CA ILE A 330 -35.97 6.67 10.15
C ILE A 330 -35.09 5.44 10.44
N LEU A 331 -33.76 5.61 10.53
CA LEU A 331 -32.82 4.53 10.76
C LEU A 331 -33.13 3.72 12.03
N GLN A 332 -33.23 2.40 11.85
CA GLN A 332 -33.39 1.45 12.96
C GLN A 332 -32.05 0.90 13.46
N ASP A 333 -31.01 0.86 12.61
CA ASP A 333 -29.67 0.44 13.02
C ASP A 333 -29.11 1.44 14.02
N SER A 334 -28.87 0.98 15.25
CA SER A 334 -28.43 1.83 16.36
C SER A 334 -27.12 2.57 16.06
N PHE A 335 -26.19 1.95 15.33
CA PHE A 335 -24.90 2.56 15.03
C PHE A 335 -25.05 3.67 13.99
N LEU A 336 -25.75 3.39 12.88
CA LEU A 336 -25.97 4.39 11.83
C LEU A 336 -26.78 5.57 12.35
N LYS A 337 -27.82 5.29 13.14
CA LYS A 337 -28.64 6.32 13.79
C LYS A 337 -27.79 7.23 14.66
N GLN A 338 -26.92 6.67 15.49
CA GLN A 338 -26.02 7.43 16.36
C GLN A 338 -25.01 8.27 15.56
N CYS A 339 -24.38 7.69 14.53
CA CYS A 339 -23.41 8.39 13.70
C CYS A 339 -24.03 9.60 12.98
N LEU A 340 -25.21 9.42 12.37
CA LEU A 340 -25.84 10.48 11.59
C LEU A 340 -26.56 11.51 12.49
N SER A 341 -27.13 11.11 13.63
CA SER A 341 -27.82 12.08 14.53
C SER A 341 -26.89 13.14 15.12
N SER A 342 -25.61 12.82 15.21
CA SER A 342 -24.55 13.67 15.77
C SER A 342 -23.80 14.49 14.72
N ALA A 343 -24.15 14.30 13.44
CA ALA A 343 -23.42 14.86 12.32
C ALA A 343 -23.89 16.28 11.99
N ASP A 344 -22.95 17.14 11.62
CA ASP A 344 -23.26 18.35 10.85
C ASP A 344 -23.63 17.90 9.42
N TYR A 345 -24.93 17.86 9.12
CA TYR A 345 -25.44 17.37 7.84
C TYR A 345 -24.93 18.21 6.66
N GLY A 346 -24.83 19.53 6.82
CA GLY A 346 -24.33 20.42 5.78
C GLY A 346 -22.86 20.17 5.47
N LYS A 347 -22.04 19.93 6.51
CA LYS A 347 -20.63 19.56 6.33
C LYS A 347 -20.47 18.15 5.77
N CYS A 348 -21.28 17.19 6.22
CA CYS A 348 -21.27 15.83 5.68
C CYS A 348 -21.66 15.81 4.20
N ALA A 349 -22.69 16.57 3.81
CA ALA A 349 -23.09 16.71 2.41
C ALA A 349 -21.98 17.31 1.55
N GLU A 350 -21.26 18.32 2.05
CA GLU A 350 -20.09 18.88 1.37
C GLU A 350 -18.98 17.84 1.17
N ILE A 351 -18.67 17.05 2.20
CA ILE A 351 -17.64 16.00 2.13
C ILE A 351 -18.03 14.91 1.14
N ILE A 352 -19.27 14.44 1.20
CA ILE A 352 -19.82 13.44 0.25
C ILE A 352 -19.75 13.99 -1.17
N LEU A 353 -20.10 15.27 -1.37
CA LEU A 353 -20.03 15.91 -2.67
C LEU A 353 -18.60 16.00 -3.20
N ASN A 354 -17.58 16.19 -2.34
CA ASN A 354 -16.18 16.14 -2.77
C ASN A 354 -15.76 14.74 -3.25
N VAL A 355 -16.25 13.67 -2.61
CA VAL A 355 -16.04 12.29 -3.09
C VAL A 355 -16.70 12.10 -4.46
N VAL A 356 -17.91 12.62 -4.63
CA VAL A 356 -18.62 12.61 -5.93
C VAL A 356 -17.84 13.40 -6.99
N HIS A 357 -17.32 14.59 -6.65
CA HIS A 357 -16.49 15.38 -7.56
C HIS A 357 -15.21 14.65 -7.95
N ALA A 358 -14.52 13.98 -7.02
CA ALA A 358 -13.36 13.14 -7.35
C ALA A 358 -13.74 12.08 -8.39
N ALA A 359 -14.76 11.30 -8.09
CA ALA A 359 -15.23 10.23 -8.97
C ALA A 359 -15.68 10.71 -10.37
N LEU A 360 -16.23 11.93 -10.48
CA LEU A 360 -16.67 12.52 -11.74
C LEU A 360 -15.55 13.25 -12.50
N SER A 361 -14.64 13.93 -11.80
CA SER A 361 -13.55 14.71 -12.39
C SER A 361 -12.43 13.83 -12.93
N GLU A 362 -12.29 12.62 -12.41
CA GLU A 362 -11.35 11.60 -12.88
C GLU A 362 -11.58 11.22 -14.36
N GLY A 363 -12.83 11.20 -14.83
CA GLY A 363 -13.14 10.87 -16.22
C GLY A 363 -13.22 9.35 -16.49
N GLN A 364 -13.19 8.53 -15.42
CA GLN A 364 -13.58 7.13 -15.50
C GLN A 364 -15.10 7.02 -15.73
N GLY A 365 -15.54 6.10 -16.59
CA GLY A 365 -16.97 5.89 -16.86
C GLY A 365 -17.71 5.06 -15.81
N HIS A 366 -16.97 4.47 -14.88
CA HIS A 366 -17.44 3.49 -13.91
C HIS A 366 -16.43 3.34 -12.78
N MET A 367 -16.91 2.91 -11.60
CA MET A 367 -16.13 2.77 -10.37
C MET A 367 -16.60 1.56 -9.55
N SER A 368 -15.70 0.98 -8.74
CA SER A 368 -16.05 -0.11 -7.82
C SER A 368 -17.01 0.38 -6.74
N VAL A 369 -18.14 -0.32 -6.57
CA VAL A 369 -19.11 0.00 -5.52
C VAL A 369 -18.45 -0.05 -4.14
N GLY A 370 -17.60 -1.06 -3.90
CA GLY A 370 -16.96 -1.26 -2.60
C GLY A 370 -16.01 -0.12 -2.24
N ILE A 371 -15.19 0.32 -3.21
CA ILE A 371 -14.23 1.42 -3.02
C ILE A 371 -14.97 2.73 -2.76
N PHE A 372 -15.93 3.07 -3.62
CA PHE A 372 -16.71 4.31 -3.50
C PHE A 372 -17.44 4.41 -2.15
N GLN A 373 -18.05 3.30 -1.70
CA GLN A 373 -18.70 3.23 -0.38
C GLN A 373 -17.71 3.45 0.78
N LEU A 374 -16.53 2.83 0.71
CA LEU A 374 -15.51 2.96 1.75
C LEU A 374 -14.94 4.38 1.82
N GLU A 375 -14.72 5.03 0.69
CA GLU A 375 -14.24 6.42 0.64
C GLU A 375 -15.23 7.39 1.27
N MET A 376 -16.52 7.31 0.92
CA MET A 376 -17.56 8.13 1.55
C MET A 376 -17.64 7.90 3.05
N ALA A 377 -17.64 6.63 3.48
CA ALA A 377 -17.70 6.29 4.90
C ALA A 377 -16.48 6.83 5.65
N HIS A 378 -15.28 6.65 5.09
CA HIS A 378 -14.04 7.12 5.72
C HIS A 378 -14.05 8.64 5.88
N ALA A 379 -14.44 9.38 4.83
CA ALA A 379 -14.44 10.83 4.85
C ALA A 379 -15.40 11.41 5.91
N VAL A 380 -16.61 10.85 6.02
CA VAL A 380 -17.59 11.26 7.05
C VAL A 380 -17.12 10.89 8.46
N LEU A 381 -16.60 9.67 8.66
CA LEU A 381 -16.13 9.22 9.97
C LEU A 381 -14.94 10.04 10.48
N HIS A 382 -14.04 10.46 9.58
CA HIS A 382 -12.92 11.34 9.93
C HIS A 382 -13.41 12.72 10.41
N HIS A 383 -14.43 13.28 9.77
CA HIS A 383 -15.04 14.53 10.24
C HIS A 383 -15.67 14.40 11.63
N LEU A 384 -16.43 13.32 11.86
CA LEU A 384 -17.05 13.04 13.17
C LEU A 384 -15.99 12.85 14.26
N HIS A 385 -14.90 12.15 13.94
CA HIS A 385 -13.75 11.98 14.82
C HIS A 385 -13.18 13.34 15.26
N ASN A 386 -12.93 14.25 14.33
CA ASN A 386 -12.40 15.57 14.63
C ASN A 386 -13.35 16.42 15.48
N ASN A 387 -14.66 16.35 15.24
CA ASN A 387 -15.65 17.04 16.08
C ASN A 387 -15.68 16.48 17.49
N PHE A 388 -15.58 15.17 17.63
CA PHE A 388 -15.52 14.51 18.92
C PHE A 388 -14.30 14.99 19.74
N LEU A 389 -13.11 15.06 19.12
CA LEU A 389 -11.90 15.53 19.80
C LEU A 389 -12.03 16.97 20.32
N LYS A 390 -12.67 17.85 19.54
CA LYS A 390 -12.96 19.22 19.97
C LYS A 390 -13.83 19.27 21.23
N GLN A 391 -14.83 18.39 21.33
CA GLN A 391 -15.75 18.38 22.48
C GLN A 391 -15.10 17.90 23.78
N ILE A 392 -14.08 17.04 23.69
CA ILE A 392 -13.29 16.60 24.85
C ILE A 392 -12.07 17.50 25.11
N ASN A 393 -11.99 18.66 24.45
CA ASN A 393 -10.89 19.62 24.53
C ASN A 393 -9.51 18.99 24.26
N VAL A 394 -9.44 18.13 23.24
CA VAL A 394 -8.20 17.51 22.75
C VAL A 394 -7.91 18.05 21.36
N SER A 395 -6.73 18.65 21.20
CA SER A 395 -6.25 19.17 19.92
C SER A 395 -4.97 18.40 19.53
N PRO A 396 -5.09 17.32 18.73
CA PRO A 396 -3.93 16.54 18.29
C PRO A 396 -2.90 17.42 17.63
N GLY A 397 -3.33 18.36 16.77
CA GLY A 397 -2.43 19.27 16.08
C GLY A 397 -1.58 20.14 17.01
N THR A 398 -1.97 20.42 18.25
CA THR A 398 -1.09 21.19 19.16
C THR A 398 0.08 20.33 19.62
N ILE A 399 -0.22 19.11 20.08
CA ILE A 399 0.78 18.13 20.54
C ILE A 399 1.72 17.80 19.38
N THR A 400 1.15 17.58 18.20
CA THR A 400 1.94 17.28 17.02
C THR A 400 2.85 18.46 16.64
N ARG A 401 2.42 19.72 16.80
CA ARG A 401 3.28 20.90 16.56
C ARG A 401 4.48 20.97 17.50
N GLU A 402 4.26 20.74 18.78
CA GLU A 402 5.33 20.77 19.80
C GLU A 402 6.37 19.68 19.52
N VAL A 403 5.92 18.43 19.32
CA VAL A 403 6.84 17.31 19.01
C VAL A 403 7.51 17.51 17.65
N PHE A 404 6.78 17.99 16.64
CA PHE A 404 7.34 18.23 15.30
C PHE A 404 8.38 19.34 15.32
N PHE A 405 8.19 20.40 16.12
CA PHE A 405 9.16 21.48 16.25
C PHE A 405 10.51 20.97 16.77
N ASP A 406 10.52 20.10 17.78
CA ASP A 406 11.76 19.46 18.27
C ASP A 406 12.33 18.47 17.24
N PHE A 407 11.45 17.72 16.57
CA PHE A 407 11.82 16.74 15.55
C PHE A 407 12.57 17.38 14.37
N LEU A 408 12.22 18.61 13.99
CA LEU A 408 12.86 19.34 12.90
C LEU A 408 14.37 19.57 13.09
N GLU A 409 14.88 19.53 14.33
CA GLU A 409 16.32 19.62 14.57
C GLU A 409 17.12 18.54 13.83
N TYR A 410 16.54 17.35 13.64
CA TYR A 410 17.14 16.28 12.85
C TYR A 410 17.37 16.66 11.38
N PHE A 411 16.48 17.47 10.82
CA PHE A 411 16.51 17.93 9.43
C PHE A 411 17.29 19.23 9.23
N CYS A 412 17.76 19.84 10.32
CA CYS A 412 18.60 21.03 10.30
C CYS A 412 20.04 20.76 10.81
N ASN A 413 20.27 19.67 11.55
CA ASN A 413 21.55 19.37 12.19
C ASN A 413 22.14 18.04 11.70
N HIS A 414 23.27 18.11 10.98
CA HIS A 414 23.97 16.94 10.49
C HIS A 414 24.43 15.98 11.60
N LYS A 415 24.80 16.50 12.78
CA LYS A 415 25.29 15.69 13.90
C LYS A 415 24.19 14.81 14.51
N LEU A 416 22.97 15.34 14.64
CA LEU A 416 21.84 14.56 15.15
C LEU A 416 21.50 13.38 14.22
N ALA A 417 21.52 13.62 12.91
CA ALA A 417 21.30 12.57 11.92
C ALA A 417 22.46 11.56 11.79
N GLN A 418 23.63 11.88 12.36
CA GLN A 418 24.77 10.97 12.49
C GLN A 418 24.60 10.03 13.68
N ASP A 419 24.10 10.58 14.78
CA ASP A 419 24.06 9.93 16.09
C ASP A 419 22.79 9.10 16.30
N TYR A 420 21.68 9.49 15.66
CA TYR A 420 20.37 8.85 15.85
C TYR A 420 19.73 8.44 14.52
N SER A 421 18.88 7.41 14.55
CA SER A 421 17.89 7.19 13.50
C SER A 421 16.70 8.13 13.66
N ILE A 422 15.91 8.31 12.61
CA ILE A 422 14.70 9.16 12.62
C ILE A 422 13.74 8.74 13.73
N ARG A 423 13.56 7.42 13.92
CA ARG A 423 12.68 6.83 14.94
C ARG A 423 13.20 7.10 16.36
N GLN A 424 14.51 6.94 16.58
CA GLN A 424 15.14 7.22 17.87
C GLN A 424 15.01 8.69 18.24
N TRP A 425 15.29 9.60 17.30
CA TRP A 425 15.14 11.03 17.53
C TRP A 425 13.69 11.41 17.82
N TRP A 426 12.74 10.86 17.06
CA TRP A 426 11.31 11.07 17.33
C TRP A 426 10.90 10.60 18.73
N ASN A 427 11.38 9.43 19.18
CA ASN A 427 11.13 8.95 20.54
C ASN A 427 11.73 9.91 21.59
N ILE A 428 12.92 10.47 21.35
CA ILE A 428 13.53 11.49 22.22
C ILE A 428 12.66 12.76 22.27
N CYS A 429 12.20 13.27 21.12
CA CYS A 429 11.30 14.44 21.04
C CYS A 429 9.94 14.19 21.71
N CYS A 430 9.39 12.99 21.55
CA CYS A 430 8.18 12.59 22.27
C CYS A 430 8.43 12.63 23.78
N ASN A 431 9.53 12.03 24.27
CA ASN A 431 9.85 12.01 25.68
C ASN A 431 10.18 13.41 26.25
N SER A 432 10.83 14.30 25.49
CA SER A 432 11.09 15.70 25.93
C SER A 432 9.78 16.48 26.12
N GLN A 433 8.79 16.23 25.27
CA GLN A 433 7.43 16.78 25.39
C GLN A 433 6.53 15.94 26.32
N ASN A 434 7.11 14.94 27.00
CA ASN A 434 6.44 13.94 27.83
C ASN A 434 5.37 13.11 27.10
N VAL A 435 5.26 13.14 25.77
CA VAL A 435 4.27 12.40 24.96
C VAL A 435 4.71 10.95 24.75
N ASP A 436 3.80 9.97 24.89
CA ASP A 436 4.08 8.59 24.49
C ASP A 436 4.14 8.47 22.96
N SER A 437 5.24 7.95 22.40
CA SER A 437 5.42 7.84 20.95
C SER A 437 4.43 6.87 20.30
N THR A 438 3.96 5.86 21.04
CA THR A 438 3.01 4.81 20.61
C THR A 438 1.54 5.20 20.71
N LEU A 439 1.28 6.40 21.20
CA LEU A 439 -0.07 6.89 21.49
C LEU A 439 -0.92 7.11 20.24
N THR A 440 -2.10 6.48 20.24
CA THR A 440 -3.16 6.60 19.22
C THR A 440 -4.41 7.24 19.81
N LEU A 441 -5.13 8.04 19.01
CA LEU A 441 -6.45 8.55 19.40
C LEU A 441 -7.49 7.42 19.35
N PRO A 442 -8.29 7.21 20.41
CA PRO A 442 -9.15 6.02 20.56
C PRO A 442 -10.34 5.96 19.58
N CYS A 443 -10.55 6.98 18.76
CA CYS A 443 -11.79 7.12 17.97
C CYS A 443 -11.60 6.98 16.46
N GLY A 444 -10.43 6.56 15.97
CA GLY A 444 -10.09 6.55 14.54
C GLY A 444 -10.54 5.33 13.73
N ASP A 445 -10.93 4.21 14.35
CA ASP A 445 -11.18 2.95 13.63
C ASP A 445 -12.53 2.27 13.96
N PHE A 446 -13.60 2.72 13.33
CA PHE A 446 -14.85 1.96 13.26
C PHE A 446 -14.64 0.67 12.44
N LYS A 447 -15.24 -0.47 12.85
CA LYS A 447 -15.04 -1.76 12.16
C LYS A 447 -15.44 -1.68 10.68
N PHE A 448 -14.75 -2.45 9.85
CA PHE A 448 -15.05 -2.60 8.41
C PHE A 448 -16.54 -2.79 8.11
N PHE A 449 -17.24 -3.64 8.87
CA PHE A 449 -18.67 -3.88 8.68
C PHE A 449 -19.53 -2.62 8.90
N ASN A 450 -19.20 -1.82 9.92
CA ASN A 450 -19.89 -0.58 10.22
C ASN A 450 -19.58 0.51 9.17
N ARG A 451 -18.31 0.60 8.73
CA ARG A 451 -17.91 1.47 7.61
C ARG A 451 -18.65 1.09 6.33
N LYS A 452 -18.74 -0.20 6.03
CA LYS A 452 -19.46 -0.73 4.87
C LYS A 452 -20.94 -0.37 4.92
N LYS A 453 -21.63 -0.61 6.05
CA LYS A 453 -23.04 -0.22 6.24
C LYS A 453 -23.26 1.28 6.06
N LEU A 454 -22.39 2.10 6.66
CA LEU A 454 -22.45 3.56 6.51
C LEU A 454 -22.26 3.94 5.05
N GLY A 455 -21.22 3.40 4.40
CA GLY A 455 -20.92 3.61 2.99
C GLY A 455 -22.07 3.21 2.07
N GLU A 456 -22.71 2.07 2.31
CA GLU A 456 -23.91 1.63 1.59
C GLU A 456 -25.06 2.63 1.72
N THR A 457 -25.33 3.14 2.93
CA THR A 457 -26.36 4.15 3.16
C THR A 457 -26.04 5.47 2.44
N LEU A 458 -24.81 5.97 2.59
CA LEU A 458 -24.37 7.21 1.93
C LEU A 458 -24.39 7.08 0.41
N CYS A 459 -23.95 5.94 -0.12
CA CYS A 459 -23.99 5.64 -1.55
C CYS A 459 -25.41 5.65 -2.09
N ASN A 460 -26.37 5.03 -1.40
CA ASN A 460 -27.76 5.03 -1.85
C ASN A 460 -28.35 6.45 -1.91
N ILE A 461 -28.01 7.31 -0.95
CA ILE A 461 -28.40 8.73 -0.97
C ILE A 461 -27.85 9.42 -2.23
N VAL A 462 -26.56 9.25 -2.53
CA VAL A 462 -25.94 9.82 -3.74
C VAL A 462 -26.62 9.30 -5.02
N MET A 463 -26.91 8.01 -5.10
CA MET A 463 -27.57 7.39 -6.26
C MET A 463 -29.00 7.92 -6.49
N GLU A 464 -29.70 8.35 -5.43
CA GLU A 464 -31.06 8.89 -5.47
C GLU A 464 -31.07 10.41 -5.76
N GLU A 465 -30.22 11.18 -5.08
CA GLU A 465 -30.29 12.65 -5.04
C GLU A 465 -29.47 13.35 -6.15
N CYS A 466 -28.47 12.68 -6.73
CA CYS A 466 -27.66 13.23 -7.82
C CYS A 466 -28.37 13.13 -9.18
N THR A 467 -29.36 13.99 -9.38
CA THR A 467 -30.10 14.17 -10.65
C THR A 467 -29.68 15.45 -11.36
N TYR A 468 -29.74 15.46 -12.69
CA TYR A 468 -29.35 16.60 -13.51
C TYR A 468 -30.45 17.03 -14.47
N ALA A 469 -30.48 18.33 -14.78
CA ALA A 469 -31.33 18.92 -15.80
C ALA A 469 -30.49 19.85 -16.70
N TYR A 470 -30.38 19.55 -17.99
CA TYR A 470 -29.57 20.33 -18.93
C TYR A 470 -30.12 20.23 -20.36
N LYS A 471 -30.34 21.38 -21.02
CA LYS A 471 -30.83 21.49 -22.42
C LYS A 471 -32.00 20.52 -22.72
N ASN A 472 -33.06 20.56 -21.92
CA ASN A 472 -34.26 19.71 -22.01
C ASN A 472 -34.03 18.20 -21.78
N ARG A 473 -32.87 17.78 -21.26
CA ARG A 473 -32.63 16.42 -20.78
C ARG A 473 -32.66 16.38 -19.26
N PHE A 474 -33.30 15.35 -18.72
CA PHE A 474 -33.35 15.08 -17.28
C PHE A 474 -32.98 13.62 -17.02
N GLY A 475 -32.19 13.36 -15.98
CA GLY A 475 -31.75 12.01 -15.65
C GLY A 475 -31.03 11.90 -14.31
N ARG A 476 -30.61 10.67 -13.98
CA ARG A 476 -29.75 10.39 -12.82
C ARG A 476 -28.29 10.37 -13.25
N ALA A 477 -27.38 10.87 -12.42
CA ALA A 477 -25.95 10.83 -12.74
C ALA A 477 -25.40 9.39 -12.78
N PHE A 478 -25.90 8.52 -11.91
CA PHE A 478 -25.34 7.20 -11.63
C PHE A 478 -26.36 6.05 -11.78
N GLN A 479 -25.86 4.85 -12.09
CA GLN A 479 -26.62 3.60 -12.06
C GLN A 479 -25.74 2.41 -11.64
N TYR A 480 -26.33 1.35 -11.09
CA TYR A 480 -25.58 0.12 -10.82
C TYR A 480 -25.41 -0.70 -12.10
N GLY A 481 -24.22 -1.29 -12.27
CA GLY A 481 -23.91 -2.21 -13.36
C GLY A 481 -23.08 -3.39 -12.89
N ASN A 482 -23.09 -4.47 -13.67
CA ASN A 482 -22.23 -5.63 -13.47
C ASN A 482 -21.20 -5.67 -14.60
N VAL A 483 -19.92 -5.76 -14.24
CA VAL A 483 -18.82 -5.85 -15.21
C VAL A 483 -18.08 -7.16 -14.98
N SER A 484 -17.91 -7.94 -16.04
CA SER A 484 -17.09 -9.14 -16.03
C SER A 484 -15.63 -8.72 -16.21
N LEU A 485 -14.82 -8.84 -15.16
CA LEU A 485 -13.38 -8.60 -15.22
C LEU A 485 -12.67 -9.93 -15.50
N GLU A 486 -12.27 -10.15 -16.76
CA GLU A 486 -11.60 -11.39 -17.19
C GLU A 486 -10.25 -11.60 -16.47
N SER A 487 -9.47 -10.54 -16.27
CA SER A 487 -8.16 -10.58 -15.60
C SER A 487 -8.23 -10.86 -14.10
N GLU A 488 -9.26 -10.35 -13.41
CA GLU A 488 -9.46 -10.60 -11.97
C GLU A 488 -10.11 -11.95 -11.69
N SER A 489 -10.96 -12.42 -12.61
CA SER A 489 -11.70 -13.66 -12.42
C SER A 489 -10.90 -14.92 -12.67
N THR A 490 -9.94 -14.91 -13.60
CA THR A 490 -9.06 -16.08 -13.84
C THR A 490 -8.19 -16.41 -12.62
N ILE A 491 -7.84 -15.43 -11.79
CA ILE A 491 -6.97 -15.59 -10.61
C ILE A 491 -7.73 -16.10 -9.37
N LEU A 492 -9.05 -15.92 -9.32
CA LEU A 492 -9.85 -16.10 -8.10
C LEU A 492 -10.68 -17.39 -8.06
N THR A 493 -11.04 -18.00 -9.19
CA THR A 493 -12.18 -18.94 -9.21
C THR A 493 -12.03 -20.16 -10.11
N GLU A 494 -10.81 -20.59 -10.45
CA GLU A 494 -10.64 -21.78 -11.32
C GLU A 494 -11.46 -21.65 -12.62
N ASN A 495 -11.26 -20.54 -13.36
CA ASN A 495 -11.92 -20.21 -14.64
C ASN A 495 -13.39 -19.77 -14.59
N ARG A 496 -13.95 -19.32 -13.45
CA ARG A 496 -15.32 -18.74 -13.42
C ARG A 496 -15.32 -17.21 -13.34
N THR A 497 -15.75 -16.52 -14.41
CA THR A 497 -15.99 -15.06 -14.40
C THR A 497 -17.08 -14.70 -13.38
N LYS A 498 -16.71 -14.16 -12.21
CA LYS A 498 -17.68 -13.53 -11.30
C LYS A 498 -17.81 -12.06 -11.68
N PRO A 499 -19.01 -11.57 -12.03
CA PRO A 499 -19.22 -10.16 -12.29
C PRO A 499 -18.97 -9.35 -11.01
N VAL A 500 -18.22 -8.26 -11.13
CA VAL A 500 -18.02 -7.29 -10.05
C VAL A 500 -19.07 -6.19 -10.19
N LYS A 501 -19.67 -5.81 -9.06
CA LYS A 501 -20.68 -4.75 -9.03
C LYS A 501 -19.99 -3.39 -9.11
N MET A 502 -20.35 -2.61 -10.12
CA MET A 502 -19.82 -1.28 -10.42
C MET A 502 -20.92 -0.22 -10.32
N ILE A 503 -20.53 1.03 -10.08
CA ILE A 503 -21.34 2.22 -10.31
C ILE A 503 -20.95 2.76 -11.68
N LEU A 504 -21.91 2.93 -12.58
CA LEU A 504 -21.73 3.46 -13.92
C LEU A 504 -22.22 4.91 -13.96
N ILE A 505 -21.47 5.78 -14.64
CA ILE A 505 -21.93 7.12 -14.98
C ILE A 505 -22.86 7.00 -16.20
N GLN A 506 -24.07 7.54 -16.13
CA GLN A 506 -25.01 7.46 -17.26
C GLN A 506 -24.43 8.12 -18.52
N SER A 507 -24.64 7.51 -19.69
CA SER A 507 -24.02 7.93 -20.96
C SER A 507 -24.29 9.39 -21.32
N ASP A 508 -25.50 9.89 -21.05
CA ASP A 508 -25.89 11.28 -21.29
C ASP A 508 -25.17 12.25 -20.36
N PHE A 509 -25.10 11.90 -19.07
CA PHE A 509 -24.36 12.68 -18.08
C PHE A 509 -22.87 12.69 -18.38
N LYS A 510 -22.29 11.55 -18.77
CA LYS A 510 -20.89 11.44 -19.18
C LYS A 510 -20.54 12.33 -20.38
N ARG A 511 -21.42 12.39 -21.39
CA ARG A 511 -21.26 13.29 -22.54
C ARG A 511 -21.26 14.76 -22.12
N MET A 512 -22.11 15.11 -21.15
CA MET A 512 -22.17 16.47 -20.62
C MET A 512 -20.92 16.83 -19.80
N ILE A 513 -20.43 15.95 -18.93
CA ILE A 513 -19.17 16.18 -18.19
C ILE A 513 -18.03 16.46 -19.17
N LYS A 514 -17.93 15.71 -20.26
CA LYS A 514 -16.89 15.91 -21.28
C LYS A 514 -17.01 17.26 -22.01
N ALA A 515 -18.22 17.80 -22.14
CA ALA A 515 -18.46 19.05 -22.86
C ALA A 515 -18.29 20.30 -21.98
N ILE A 516 -18.61 20.21 -20.69
CA ILE A 516 -18.58 21.34 -19.74
C ILE A 516 -17.24 21.38 -19.00
N GLU A 517 -16.74 20.20 -18.64
CA GLU A 517 -15.51 19.95 -17.88
C GLU A 517 -15.51 20.53 -16.45
N PHE A 518 -14.75 19.90 -15.57
CA PHE A 518 -14.53 20.41 -14.21
C PHE A 518 -13.45 21.49 -14.21
N ASN A 519 -13.59 22.47 -13.32
CA ASN A 519 -12.53 23.42 -13.00
C ASN A 519 -11.37 22.78 -12.26
N TYR A 520 -11.69 21.85 -11.36
CA TYR A 520 -10.70 21.19 -10.51
C TYR A 520 -10.77 19.68 -10.63
N LEU A 521 -9.61 19.04 -10.56
CA LEU A 521 -9.46 17.63 -10.24
C LEU A 521 -9.40 17.49 -8.72
N PHE A 522 -10.04 16.46 -8.19
CA PHE A 522 -10.13 16.23 -6.75
C PHE A 522 -9.35 14.97 -6.38
N PHE A 523 -8.34 15.11 -5.52
CA PHE A 523 -7.51 13.99 -5.09
C PHE A 523 -7.66 13.76 -3.57
N PRO A 524 -7.79 12.51 -3.10
CA PRO A 524 -7.79 12.23 -1.67
C PRO A 524 -6.47 12.64 -1.03
N ASN A 525 -6.50 13.44 0.04
CA ASN A 525 -5.28 13.97 0.68
C ASN A 525 -4.34 12.85 1.21
N GLN A 526 -4.92 11.71 1.58
CA GLN A 526 -4.19 10.54 2.09
C GLN A 526 -3.33 9.85 1.03
N LEU A 527 -3.55 10.15 -0.26
CA LEU A 527 -2.86 9.56 -1.39
C LEU A 527 -1.87 10.55 -2.04
N LEU A 528 -1.63 11.70 -1.41
CA LEU A 528 -0.74 12.74 -1.93
C LEU A 528 0.65 12.68 -1.27
N PRO A 529 1.68 13.22 -1.95
CA PRO A 529 2.99 13.41 -1.34
C PRO A 529 2.92 14.41 -0.17
N PHE A 530 3.85 14.29 0.78
CA PHE A 530 3.94 15.17 1.94
C PHE A 530 4.80 16.39 1.63
N ARG A 531 4.49 17.54 2.24
CA ARG A 531 5.33 18.76 2.15
C ARG A 531 6.43 18.86 3.20
N VAL A 532 6.38 17.97 4.18
CA VAL A 532 7.31 17.88 5.31
C VAL A 532 7.76 16.44 5.50
N PRO A 533 8.86 16.18 6.22
CA PRO A 533 9.23 14.82 6.58
C PRO A 533 8.05 14.11 7.26
N PRO A 534 7.77 12.84 6.92
CA PRO A 534 6.64 12.12 7.48
C PRO A 534 6.86 11.79 8.96
N ARG A 535 5.77 11.55 9.70
CA ARG A 535 5.86 10.96 11.04
C ARG A 535 6.49 9.57 10.91
N PRO A 536 7.53 9.22 11.68
CA PRO A 536 8.17 7.92 11.51
C PRO A 536 7.27 6.77 11.96
N TRP A 537 7.42 5.63 11.29
CA TRP A 537 7.05 4.32 11.81
C TRP A 537 7.90 4.01 13.04
N ILE A 538 7.23 3.73 14.15
CA ILE A 538 7.86 3.37 15.43
C ILE A 538 7.78 1.86 15.66
N ASP A 539 8.13 1.42 16.86
CA ASP A 539 8.06 0.02 17.27
C ASP A 539 6.70 -0.62 16.92
N LYS A 540 6.78 -1.86 16.42
CA LYS A 540 5.65 -2.61 15.86
C LYS A 540 4.97 -1.96 14.65
N GLY A 541 5.63 -1.03 13.96
CA GLY A 541 5.12 -0.41 12.73
C GLY A 541 3.86 0.43 12.94
N LYS A 542 3.73 1.07 14.11
CA LYS A 542 2.54 1.86 14.48
C LYS A 542 2.66 3.34 14.08
N ASN A 543 1.53 4.03 14.12
CA ASN A 543 1.34 5.49 14.12
C ASN A 543 1.74 6.30 12.89
N GLY A 544 2.81 5.95 12.19
CA GLY A 544 3.19 6.61 10.94
C GLY A 544 2.19 6.35 9.79
N PRO A 545 2.35 7.04 8.66
CA PRO A 545 3.22 8.20 8.46
C PRO A 545 2.52 9.55 8.68
N PHE A 546 1.21 9.56 8.92
CA PHE A 546 0.42 10.78 9.12
C PHE A 546 0.55 11.31 10.55
N TYR A 547 0.30 12.60 10.68
CA TYR A 547 0.46 13.34 11.93
C TYR A 547 -0.83 13.37 12.76
N LEU A 548 -2.00 13.29 12.13
CA LEU A 548 -3.30 13.37 12.79
C LEU A 548 -4.00 12.01 12.97
N TYR A 549 -3.60 10.98 12.21
CA TYR A 549 -4.20 9.64 12.29
C TYR A 549 -3.18 8.55 11.97
N SER A 550 -3.47 7.32 12.37
CA SER A 550 -2.60 6.17 12.12
C SER A 550 -2.89 5.53 10.77
N SER A 551 -1.85 5.02 10.12
CA SER A 551 -1.97 4.18 8.92
C SER A 551 -1.55 2.74 9.17
N LYS A 552 -1.88 1.86 8.23
CA LYS A 552 -1.45 0.46 8.22
C LYS A 552 -0.12 0.36 7.49
N ILE A 553 0.91 -0.17 8.16
CA ILE A 553 2.24 -0.36 7.57
C ILE A 553 2.25 -1.46 6.49
N VAL A 554 1.46 -2.52 6.69
CA VAL A 554 1.28 -3.60 5.70
C VAL A 554 0.08 -3.28 4.81
N ARG A 555 0.24 -3.33 3.49
CA ARG A 555 -0.85 -3.19 2.53
C ARG A 555 -1.81 -4.37 2.63
N THR A 556 -3.09 -4.08 2.89
CA THR A 556 -4.17 -5.09 2.78
C THR A 556 -4.55 -5.31 1.33
N SER A 557 -4.44 -6.55 0.88
CA SER A 557 -4.86 -6.98 -0.46
C SER A 557 -6.36 -7.25 -0.52
N GLU A 558 -7.03 -6.75 -1.57
CA GLU A 558 -8.44 -7.09 -1.87
C GLU A 558 -8.64 -8.59 -2.17
N PHE A 559 -7.57 -9.31 -2.49
CA PHE A 559 -7.57 -10.73 -2.82
C PHE A 559 -7.67 -11.65 -1.58
N SER A 560 -7.45 -11.11 -0.37
CA SER A 560 -7.50 -11.84 0.90
C SER A 560 -8.71 -11.42 1.73
N LYS A 561 -9.92 -11.47 1.15
CA LYS A 561 -11.16 -10.98 1.80
C LYS A 561 -11.44 -11.61 3.18
N ASP A 562 -10.95 -12.83 3.40
CA ASP A 562 -11.17 -13.59 4.63
C ASP A 562 -10.15 -13.28 5.75
N VAL A 563 -9.05 -12.56 5.45
CA VAL A 563 -7.93 -12.34 6.39
C VAL A 563 -7.37 -10.92 6.32
N ASP A 564 -7.35 -10.23 7.46
CA ASP A 564 -6.66 -8.95 7.61
C ASP A 564 -5.16 -9.17 7.84
N ALA A 565 -4.36 -8.99 6.78
CA ALA A 565 -2.92 -9.20 6.81
C ALA A 565 -2.20 -8.38 7.91
N CYS A 566 -2.66 -7.14 8.18
CA CYS A 566 -2.06 -6.32 9.23
C CYS A 566 -2.27 -6.92 10.62
N LYS A 567 -3.47 -7.44 10.90
CA LYS A 567 -3.73 -8.09 12.20
C LYS A 567 -2.88 -9.34 12.38
N GLU A 568 -2.65 -10.07 11.30
CA GLU A 568 -1.80 -11.26 11.35
C GLU A 568 -0.31 -10.91 11.50
N PHE A 569 0.11 -9.77 10.95
CA PHE A 569 1.43 -9.19 11.18
C PHE A 569 1.59 -8.74 12.64
N ASP A 570 0.67 -7.93 13.15
CA ASP A 570 0.68 -7.40 14.53
C ASP A 570 0.75 -8.51 15.58
N LYS A 571 0.01 -9.61 15.38
CA LYS A 571 0.01 -10.76 16.28
C LYS A 571 1.38 -11.44 16.38
N ARG A 572 2.20 -11.37 15.33
CA ARG A 572 3.50 -12.04 15.24
C ARG A 572 4.64 -11.17 15.77
N LEU A 573 4.41 -9.88 15.96
CA LEU A 573 5.35 -8.95 16.59
C LEU A 573 5.31 -9.09 18.12
N THR A 574 6.04 -10.09 18.64
CA THR A 574 6.02 -10.47 20.06
C THR A 574 6.79 -9.52 20.97
N SER A 575 7.82 -8.84 20.46
CA SER A 575 8.60 -7.82 21.19
C SER A 575 8.54 -6.46 20.50
N ASN A 576 8.91 -5.39 21.21
CA ASN A 576 8.98 -4.04 20.62
C ASN A 576 10.22 -3.86 19.73
N GLU A 577 11.29 -4.61 19.98
CA GLU A 577 12.57 -4.50 19.26
C GLU A 577 12.54 -5.24 17.91
N MET A 578 11.61 -6.18 17.75
CA MET A 578 11.42 -6.96 16.53
C MET A 578 11.13 -6.05 15.32
N ALA A 579 11.85 -6.29 14.22
CA ALA A 579 11.73 -5.55 12.96
C ALA A 579 12.04 -4.03 13.02
N ARG A 580 12.67 -3.52 14.09
CA ARG A 580 13.12 -2.10 14.14
C ARG A 580 13.93 -1.67 12.91
N PRO A 581 14.91 -2.45 12.38
CA PRO A 581 15.64 -2.08 11.18
C PRO A 581 14.74 -1.89 9.95
N VAL A 582 13.65 -2.67 9.84
CA VAL A 582 12.67 -2.54 8.77
C VAL A 582 11.94 -1.20 8.88
N PHE A 583 11.47 -0.84 10.07
CA PHE A 583 10.78 0.44 10.28
C PHE A 583 11.70 1.64 10.02
N ASP A 584 12.96 1.56 10.47
CA ASP A 584 13.96 2.60 10.22
C ASP A 584 14.28 2.75 8.73
N ALA A 585 14.39 1.65 7.98
CA ALA A 585 14.58 1.72 6.53
C ALA A 585 13.39 2.37 5.80
N LEU A 586 12.15 2.07 6.20
CA LEU A 586 10.96 2.75 5.66
C LEU A 586 10.96 4.25 5.98
N ASN A 587 11.41 4.63 7.18
CA ASN A 587 11.52 6.03 7.60
C ASN A 587 12.55 6.78 6.76
N ASP A 588 13.72 6.17 6.52
CA ASP A 588 14.79 6.75 5.73
C ASP A 588 14.37 6.96 4.28
N LEU A 589 13.77 5.93 3.65
CA LEU A 589 13.22 6.03 2.29
C LEU A 589 12.12 7.10 2.20
N GLY A 590 11.22 7.13 3.19
CA GLY A 590 10.11 8.08 3.24
C GLY A 590 10.52 9.53 3.47
N SER A 591 11.68 9.75 4.07
CA SER A 591 12.19 11.08 4.43
C SER A 591 13.18 11.65 3.41
N THR A 592 13.47 10.93 2.34
CA THR A 592 14.27 11.46 1.23
C THR A 592 13.50 12.60 0.54
N PRO A 593 14.07 13.82 0.46
CA PRO A 593 13.36 14.98 -0.08
C PRO A 593 13.50 15.06 -1.61
N TRP A 594 12.40 15.38 -2.28
CA TRP A 594 12.27 15.47 -3.73
C TRP A 594 11.74 16.83 -4.17
N ILE A 595 12.00 17.20 -5.43
CA ILE A 595 11.42 18.36 -6.10
C ILE A 595 10.98 17.97 -7.51
N ILE A 596 10.07 18.78 -8.08
CA ILE A 596 9.66 18.63 -9.48
C ILE A 596 10.76 19.16 -10.40
N ASN A 597 11.08 18.39 -11.44
CA ASN A 597 11.92 18.83 -12.54
C ASN A 597 11.10 19.73 -13.48
N GLY A 598 11.14 21.03 -13.22
CA GLY A 598 10.32 22.02 -13.93
C GLY A 598 10.50 22.02 -15.45
N GLU A 599 11.74 21.91 -15.95
CA GLU A 599 12.03 21.90 -17.38
C GLU A 599 11.41 20.68 -18.08
N MET A 600 11.48 19.50 -17.44
CA MET A 600 10.85 18.29 -17.95
C MET A 600 9.33 18.35 -17.88
N LEU A 601 8.78 18.94 -16.81
CA LEU A 601 7.34 19.15 -16.69
C LEU A 601 6.78 20.09 -17.76
N ASP A 602 7.52 21.13 -18.14
CA ASP A 602 7.11 22.07 -19.18
C ASP A 602 7.03 21.38 -20.54
N LEU A 603 8.08 20.64 -20.90
CA LEU A 603 8.11 19.85 -22.13
C LEU A 603 7.02 18.77 -22.15
N LEU A 604 6.82 18.06 -21.03
CA LEU A 604 5.74 17.07 -20.91
C LEU A 604 4.37 17.72 -21.08
N THR A 605 4.18 18.93 -20.56
CA THR A 605 2.93 19.68 -20.73
C THR A 605 2.72 20.07 -22.19
N GLU A 606 3.77 20.47 -22.89
CA GLU A 606 3.75 20.76 -24.34
C GLU A 606 3.37 19.51 -25.15
N VAL A 607 4.07 18.38 -24.92
CA VAL A 607 3.77 17.09 -25.58
C VAL A 607 2.35 16.60 -25.25
N PHE A 608 1.87 16.85 -24.03
CA PHE A 608 0.50 16.49 -23.66
C PHE A 608 -0.56 17.20 -24.53
N THR A 609 -0.29 18.42 -25.02
CA THR A 609 -1.22 19.13 -25.92
C THR A 609 -1.36 18.42 -27.28
N MET A 610 -0.31 17.73 -27.72
CA MET A 610 -0.25 16.98 -28.97
C MET A 610 -1.13 15.72 -28.95
N CYS A 611 -1.59 15.26 -27.78
CA CYS A 611 -2.47 14.08 -27.66
C CYS A 611 -3.76 14.17 -28.49
N ASN A 612 -4.21 15.37 -28.85
CA ASN A 612 -5.40 15.58 -29.67
C ASN A 612 -5.14 15.51 -31.19
N ASP A 613 -3.88 15.42 -31.61
CA ASP A 613 -3.48 15.40 -33.00
C ASP A 613 -3.01 14.00 -33.40
N LYS A 614 -3.77 13.35 -34.29
CA LYS A 614 -3.44 12.00 -34.77
C LYS A 614 -2.16 11.97 -35.60
N THR A 615 -1.73 13.09 -36.20
CA THR A 615 -0.48 13.14 -36.98
C THR A 615 0.76 12.92 -36.11
N GLN A 616 0.64 13.12 -34.79
CA GLN A 616 1.72 12.95 -33.81
C GLN A 616 1.81 11.52 -33.25
N GLU A 617 1.00 10.57 -33.74
CA GLU A 617 0.89 9.21 -33.18
C GLU A 617 2.24 8.48 -33.06
N GLU A 618 3.13 8.61 -34.05
CA GLU A 618 4.45 7.97 -34.01
C GLU A 618 5.32 8.50 -32.86
N LEU A 619 5.38 9.83 -32.69
CA LEU A 619 6.14 10.48 -31.63
C LEU A 619 5.57 10.12 -30.25
N LEU A 620 4.25 10.25 -30.10
CA LEU A 620 3.55 9.97 -28.84
C LEU A 620 3.70 8.51 -28.41
N SER A 621 3.65 7.58 -29.37
CA SER A 621 3.89 6.16 -29.14
C SER A 621 5.30 5.90 -28.60
N LYS A 622 6.35 6.49 -29.20
CA LYS A 622 7.73 6.40 -28.70
C LYS A 622 7.88 6.97 -27.28
N LEU A 623 7.13 8.01 -26.95
CA LEU A 623 7.16 8.65 -25.64
C LEU A 623 6.25 7.99 -24.58
N SER A 624 5.57 6.91 -24.93
CA SER A 624 4.54 6.28 -24.09
C SER A 624 3.45 7.26 -23.64
N VAL A 625 3.15 8.26 -24.48
CA VAL A 625 2.09 9.25 -24.27
C VAL A 625 0.86 8.82 -25.08
N PRO A 626 -0.31 8.64 -24.44
CA PRO A 626 -1.49 8.11 -25.12
C PRO A 626 -2.21 9.18 -25.95
N LEU A 627 -2.68 8.81 -27.13
CA LEU A 627 -3.61 9.62 -27.91
C LEU A 627 -4.92 9.84 -27.15
N HIS A 628 -5.50 11.04 -27.30
CA HIS A 628 -6.79 11.35 -26.70
C HIS A 628 -7.91 10.57 -27.40
N ALA A 629 -8.90 10.10 -26.63
CA ALA A 629 -10.00 9.27 -27.13
C ALA A 629 -10.90 9.92 -28.20
N GLY A 630 -10.73 11.22 -28.45
CA GLY A 630 -11.38 11.94 -29.54
C GLY A 630 -10.78 11.69 -30.93
N THR A 631 -9.55 11.16 -31.02
CA THR A 631 -8.86 10.90 -32.30
C THR A 631 -9.27 9.57 -32.95
N PHE A 632 -10.01 8.72 -32.23
CA PHE A 632 -10.47 7.41 -32.68
C PHE A 632 -11.89 7.50 -33.25
N HIS A 633 -12.04 7.20 -34.54
CA HIS A 633 -13.33 7.01 -35.19
C HIS A 633 -13.79 5.55 -35.03
N ILE A 634 -14.94 5.31 -34.41
CA ILE A 634 -15.49 3.95 -34.28
C ILE A 634 -16.34 3.68 -35.52
N PRO A 635 -16.03 2.67 -36.34
CA PRO A 635 -16.80 2.36 -37.54
C PRO A 635 -18.28 2.13 -37.23
N GLU A 636 -19.15 2.89 -37.89
CA GLU A 636 -20.58 2.63 -37.95
C GLU A 636 -20.90 1.72 -39.14
N PHE A 637 -22.05 1.05 -39.10
CA PHE A 637 -22.46 0.12 -40.15
C PHE A 637 -22.47 0.79 -41.53
N THR A 638 -22.94 2.04 -41.57
CA THR A 638 -22.99 2.87 -42.78
C THR A 638 -21.62 3.27 -43.30
N ASP A 639 -20.60 3.34 -42.44
CA ASP A 639 -19.23 3.69 -42.85
C ASP A 639 -18.58 2.56 -43.65
N VAL A 640 -18.93 1.31 -43.33
CA VAL A 640 -18.32 0.11 -43.91
C VAL A 640 -19.14 -0.45 -45.07
N PHE A 641 -20.46 -0.48 -44.94
CA PHE A 641 -21.35 -1.09 -45.95
C PHE A 641 -22.09 -0.06 -46.82
N GLY A 642 -21.94 1.24 -46.54
CA GLY A 642 -22.63 2.31 -47.25
C GLY A 642 -24.07 2.55 -46.77
N VAL A 643 -24.59 3.74 -47.06
CA VAL A 643 -25.90 4.22 -46.57
C VAL A 643 -27.08 3.41 -47.12
N THR A 644 -26.91 2.74 -48.26
CA THR A 644 -27.94 1.96 -48.97
C THR A 644 -27.91 0.47 -48.64
N ALA A 645 -26.93 -0.02 -47.88
CA ALA A 645 -26.87 -1.44 -47.51
C ALA A 645 -27.87 -1.75 -46.38
N ASN A 646 -28.59 -2.86 -46.52
CA ASN A 646 -29.46 -3.42 -45.49
C ASN A 646 -28.79 -4.62 -44.82
N ALA A 647 -29.15 -4.89 -43.56
CA ALA A 647 -28.61 -6.01 -42.79
C ALA A 647 -28.77 -7.40 -43.44
N THR A 648 -29.68 -7.52 -44.41
CA THR A 648 -29.94 -8.73 -45.23
C THR A 648 -28.93 -8.96 -46.36
N ASN A 649 -28.16 -7.93 -46.74
CA ASN A 649 -27.24 -7.96 -47.89
C ASN A 649 -25.77 -8.13 -47.46
N VAL A 650 -25.52 -8.34 -46.18
CA VAL A 650 -24.18 -8.50 -45.59
C VAL A 650 -24.05 -9.95 -45.13
N THR A 651 -22.98 -10.61 -45.55
CA THR A 651 -22.69 -12.01 -45.18
C THR A 651 -22.37 -12.14 -43.69
N THR A 652 -22.42 -13.36 -43.17
CA THR A 652 -22.09 -13.61 -41.76
C THR A 652 -20.62 -13.28 -41.47
N GLU A 653 -19.73 -13.56 -42.43
CA GLU A 653 -18.30 -13.28 -42.37
C GLU A 653 -18.02 -11.77 -42.31
N GLU A 654 -18.62 -10.99 -43.21
CA GLU A 654 -18.50 -9.52 -43.22
C GLU A 654 -19.06 -8.91 -41.93
N TRP A 655 -20.18 -9.42 -41.42
CA TRP A 655 -20.72 -9.01 -40.12
C TRP A 655 -19.74 -9.30 -38.98
N ARG A 656 -19.12 -10.49 -38.96
CA ARG A 656 -18.12 -10.85 -37.94
C ARG A 656 -16.90 -9.93 -38.03
N GLU A 657 -16.44 -9.62 -39.23
CA GLU A 657 -15.30 -8.74 -39.47
C GLU A 657 -15.60 -7.31 -39.01
N PHE A 658 -16.73 -6.74 -39.42
CA PHE A 658 -17.19 -5.42 -38.96
C PHE A 658 -17.28 -5.35 -37.43
N TYR A 659 -17.92 -6.33 -36.78
CA TYR A 659 -18.01 -6.34 -35.32
C TYR A 659 -16.64 -6.52 -34.66
N ARG A 660 -15.74 -7.30 -35.25
CA ARG A 660 -14.37 -7.48 -34.74
C ARG A 660 -13.59 -6.17 -34.83
N GLU A 661 -13.64 -5.49 -35.96
CA GLU A 661 -12.97 -4.20 -36.16
C GLU A 661 -13.54 -3.14 -35.22
N ARG A 662 -14.87 -2.95 -35.21
CA ARG A 662 -15.57 -2.03 -34.31
C ARG A 662 -15.22 -2.28 -32.84
N SER A 663 -15.21 -3.55 -32.41
CA SER A 663 -14.83 -3.94 -31.05
C SER A 663 -13.37 -3.63 -30.74
N THR A 664 -12.47 -3.89 -31.69
CA THR A 664 -11.03 -3.61 -31.56
C THR A 664 -10.76 -2.11 -31.43
N VAL A 665 -11.34 -1.28 -32.29
CA VAL A 665 -11.19 0.18 -32.23
C VAL A 665 -11.80 0.74 -30.95
N ALA A 666 -12.98 0.27 -30.55
CA ALA A 666 -13.61 0.69 -29.30
C ALA A 666 -12.78 0.30 -28.08
N LYS A 667 -12.17 -0.89 -28.08
CA LYS A 667 -11.24 -1.34 -27.05
C LYS A 667 -10.02 -0.43 -26.97
N ASN A 668 -9.32 -0.21 -28.09
CA ASN A 668 -8.13 0.65 -28.15
C ASN A 668 -8.44 2.07 -27.66
N ARG A 669 -9.56 2.66 -28.10
CA ARG A 669 -10.02 3.97 -27.64
C ARG A 669 -10.22 4.02 -26.12
N ASN A 670 -10.82 2.99 -25.52
CA ASN A 670 -11.08 2.93 -24.08
C ASN A 670 -9.79 2.75 -23.27
N GLU A 671 -8.87 1.92 -23.76
CA GLU A 671 -7.54 1.74 -23.16
C GLU A 671 -6.75 3.07 -23.20
N MET A 672 -6.70 3.72 -24.37
CA MET A 672 -6.04 5.02 -24.53
C MET A 672 -6.68 6.11 -23.66
N ASN A 673 -8.02 6.16 -23.56
CA ASN A 673 -8.71 7.09 -22.66
C ASN A 673 -8.28 6.91 -21.20
N SER A 674 -8.10 5.66 -20.77
CA SER A 674 -7.71 5.33 -19.40
C SER A 674 -6.27 5.76 -19.12
N LEU A 675 -5.35 5.46 -20.04
CA LEU A 675 -3.96 5.92 -19.97
C LEU A 675 -3.86 7.44 -20.00
N TRP A 676 -4.65 8.11 -20.86
CA TRP A 676 -4.65 9.57 -20.99
C TRP A 676 -5.16 10.25 -19.73
N ALA A 677 -6.27 9.77 -19.15
CA ALA A 677 -6.77 10.28 -17.87
C ALA A 677 -5.75 10.10 -16.76
N TRP A 678 -5.07 8.95 -16.74
CA TRP A 678 -4.03 8.67 -15.77
C TRP A 678 -2.81 9.59 -15.94
N LEU A 679 -2.34 9.84 -17.17
CA LEU A 679 -1.27 10.83 -17.43
C LEU A 679 -1.70 12.24 -17.00
N ARG A 680 -2.94 12.64 -17.29
CA ARG A 680 -3.50 13.94 -16.90
C ARG A 680 -3.38 14.16 -15.39
N TYR A 681 -3.66 13.16 -14.55
CA TYR A 681 -3.53 13.31 -13.10
C TYR A 681 -2.10 13.61 -12.67
N ARG A 682 -1.13 12.93 -13.28
CA ARG A 682 0.29 13.08 -12.94
C ARG A 682 0.80 14.45 -13.31
N VAL A 683 0.48 14.93 -14.51
CA VAL A 683 0.82 16.28 -14.97
C VAL A 683 0.14 17.33 -14.08
N ALA A 684 -1.14 17.16 -13.75
CA ALA A 684 -1.85 18.08 -12.87
C ALA A 684 -1.22 18.16 -11.46
N LEU A 685 -0.88 17.02 -10.86
CA LEU A 685 -0.21 16.97 -9.56
C LEU A 685 1.20 17.55 -9.62
N ALA A 686 1.99 17.20 -10.63
CA ALA A 686 3.34 17.76 -10.80
C ALA A 686 3.31 19.28 -10.97
N ARG A 687 2.32 19.83 -11.70
CA ARG A 687 2.09 21.27 -11.81
C ARG A 687 1.70 21.90 -10.47
N HIS A 688 0.83 21.25 -9.71
CA HIS A 688 0.39 21.73 -8.39
C HIS A 688 1.55 21.82 -7.39
N PHE A 689 2.40 20.79 -7.37
CA PHE A 689 3.52 20.66 -6.46
C PHE A 689 4.84 21.22 -7.01
N ARG A 690 4.82 21.98 -8.11
CA ARG A 690 6.02 22.42 -8.85
C ARG A 690 7.08 23.09 -7.97
N ASN A 691 6.65 23.89 -7.00
CA ASN A 691 7.53 24.68 -6.13
C ASN A 691 7.65 24.09 -4.70
N ASP A 692 7.03 22.94 -4.45
CA ASP A 692 7.04 22.30 -3.14
C ASP A 692 8.22 21.33 -3.03
N ILE A 693 8.72 21.13 -1.80
CA ILE A 693 9.60 20.01 -1.48
C ILE A 693 8.71 18.85 -1.04
N LEU A 694 8.90 17.70 -1.67
CA LEU A 694 8.04 16.54 -1.51
C LEU A 694 8.75 15.42 -0.76
N PHE A 695 7.99 14.74 0.08
CA PHE A 695 8.39 13.53 0.77
C PHE A 695 7.38 12.44 0.44
N PHE A 696 7.87 11.23 0.17
CA PHE A 696 7.02 10.10 -0.22
C PHE A 696 7.02 9.06 0.89
N PRO A 697 6.12 9.15 1.89
CA PRO A 697 6.05 8.13 2.92
C PRO A 697 5.79 6.75 2.31
N HIS A 698 6.48 5.74 2.83
CA HIS A 698 6.39 4.38 2.34
C HIS A 698 5.58 3.49 3.28
N ASN A 699 4.94 2.48 2.70
CA ASN A 699 4.41 1.30 3.36
C ASN A 699 5.01 0.04 2.70
N MET A 700 4.62 -1.16 3.14
CA MET A 700 5.15 -2.41 2.59
C MET A 700 4.05 -3.43 2.30
N ASP A 701 4.31 -4.40 1.42
CA ASP A 701 3.46 -5.58 1.32
C ASP A 701 3.76 -6.61 2.43
N PHE A 702 3.00 -7.72 2.48
CA PHE A 702 3.18 -8.74 3.53
C PHE A 702 4.53 -9.46 3.50
N ARG A 703 5.32 -9.28 2.44
CA ARG A 703 6.63 -9.91 2.20
C ARG A 703 7.77 -8.96 2.50
N GLY A 704 7.44 -7.68 2.75
CA GLY A 704 8.38 -6.63 3.10
C GLY A 704 8.74 -5.71 1.94
N ARG A 705 8.28 -5.95 0.70
CA ARG A 705 8.59 -5.03 -0.41
C ARG A 705 7.97 -3.67 -0.15
N VAL A 706 8.77 -2.64 -0.29
CA VAL A 706 8.45 -1.26 0.09
C VAL A 706 7.84 -0.49 -1.08
N TYR A 707 6.88 0.39 -0.82
CA TYR A 707 6.18 1.17 -1.82
C TYR A 707 5.74 2.56 -1.29
N PRO A 708 5.83 3.64 -2.08
CA PRO A 708 5.22 4.93 -1.74
C PRO A 708 3.70 4.81 -1.56
N ILE A 709 3.15 5.56 -0.61
CA ILE A 709 1.69 5.63 -0.42
C ILE A 709 1.02 6.35 -1.59
N SER A 710 1.65 7.39 -2.14
CA SER A 710 1.07 8.15 -3.26
C SER A 710 1.09 7.33 -4.56
N PRO A 711 -0.06 7.05 -5.19
CA PRO A 711 -0.12 6.16 -6.35
C PRO A 711 0.15 6.88 -7.68
N HIS A 712 -0.19 8.17 -7.79
CA HIS A 712 -0.15 8.88 -9.07
C HIS A 712 1.24 9.48 -9.35
N LEU A 713 1.80 10.21 -8.39
CA LEU A 713 3.09 10.89 -8.51
C LEU A 713 4.04 10.30 -7.45
N ASN A 714 5.04 9.55 -7.89
CA ASN A 714 6.10 8.98 -7.05
C ASN A 714 7.23 8.43 -7.94
N HIS A 715 8.43 8.24 -7.37
CA HIS A 715 9.61 7.79 -8.10
C HIS A 715 9.57 6.32 -8.54
N MET A 716 8.67 5.49 -7.98
CA MET A 716 8.47 4.10 -8.43
C MET A 716 7.58 3.98 -9.68
N GLY A 717 7.09 5.10 -10.22
CA GLY A 717 6.30 5.13 -11.46
C GLY A 717 7.10 4.75 -12.70
N ASP A 718 6.48 4.97 -13.86
CA ASP A 718 7.10 4.80 -15.19
C ASP A 718 8.08 5.95 -15.52
N ASP A 719 8.68 5.89 -16.71
CA ASP A 719 9.68 6.85 -17.22
C ASP A 719 9.25 8.32 -17.04
N ILE A 720 7.98 8.63 -17.29
CA ILE A 720 7.41 9.99 -17.11
C ILE A 720 7.48 10.42 -15.64
N ASN A 721 7.08 9.57 -14.70
CA ASN A 721 7.14 9.92 -13.28
C ASN A 721 8.58 10.11 -12.80
N ARG A 722 9.51 9.33 -13.33
CA ARG A 722 10.92 9.37 -12.95
C ARG A 722 11.62 10.62 -13.50
N CYS A 723 11.28 11.05 -14.73
CA CYS A 723 11.90 12.23 -15.34
C CYS A 723 11.46 13.55 -14.67
N VAL A 724 10.23 13.61 -14.15
CA VAL A 724 9.68 14.81 -13.50
C VAL A 724 10.09 14.94 -12.03
N LEU A 725 10.82 13.97 -11.46
CA LEU A 725 11.28 13.99 -10.07
C LEU A 725 12.80 13.99 -10.00
N LYS A 726 13.35 14.86 -9.15
CA LYS A 726 14.78 14.86 -8.80
C LYS A 726 14.98 15.10 -7.31
N PHE A 727 16.17 14.80 -6.78
CA PHE A 727 16.42 15.02 -5.35
C PHE A 727 16.37 16.52 -5.02
N ALA A 728 15.73 16.87 -3.91
CA ALA A 728 15.72 18.27 -3.42
C ALA A 728 17.11 18.69 -2.94
N LYS A 729 17.86 17.76 -2.33
CA LYS A 729 19.25 17.95 -1.96
C LYS A 729 20.11 17.75 -3.20
N GLY A 730 20.87 18.78 -3.59
CA GLY A 730 21.89 18.65 -4.62
C GLY A 730 23.24 18.24 -4.04
N LYS A 731 24.12 17.66 -4.86
CA LYS A 731 25.48 17.32 -4.49
C LYS A 731 26.45 17.66 -5.61
N ARG A 732 27.62 18.22 -5.26
CA ARG A 732 28.71 18.48 -6.21
C ARG A 732 29.11 17.18 -6.91
N LEU A 733 29.30 17.23 -8.22
CA LEU A 733 29.70 16.07 -9.02
C LEU A 733 31.10 15.58 -8.64
N GLY A 734 32.10 16.46 -8.66
CA GLY A 734 33.50 16.03 -8.68
C GLY A 734 33.82 15.18 -9.92
N GLU A 735 35.08 14.78 -10.05
CA GLU A 735 35.56 13.92 -11.14
C GLU A 735 34.69 12.65 -11.32
N ARG A 736 34.51 11.89 -10.23
CA ARG A 736 33.75 10.63 -10.27
C ARG A 736 32.26 10.83 -10.53
N GLY A 737 31.66 11.91 -10.02
CA GLY A 737 30.24 12.19 -10.30
C GLY A 737 30.02 12.55 -11.76
N LEU A 738 30.92 13.32 -12.38
CA LEU A 738 30.84 13.62 -13.81
C LEU A 738 30.99 12.34 -14.65
N TYR A 739 31.92 11.46 -14.28
CA TYR A 739 32.05 10.14 -14.91
C TYR A 739 30.75 9.33 -14.86
N TRP A 740 30.13 9.23 -13.69
CA TRP A 740 28.86 8.50 -13.52
C TRP A 740 27.70 9.15 -14.26
N LEU A 741 27.64 10.48 -14.31
CA LEU A 741 26.60 11.18 -15.08
C LEU A 741 26.71 10.87 -16.58
N LYS A 742 27.94 10.90 -17.14
CA LYS A 742 28.20 10.52 -18.55
C LYS A 742 27.78 9.07 -18.82
N LEU A 743 28.18 8.16 -17.94
CA LEU A 743 27.82 6.74 -18.05
C LEU A 743 26.31 6.54 -17.96
N HIS A 744 25.64 7.28 -17.06
CA HIS A 744 24.21 7.16 -16.84
C HIS A 744 23.39 7.60 -18.06
N VAL A 745 23.79 8.69 -18.74
CA VAL A 745 23.18 9.11 -20.02
C VAL A 745 23.14 7.96 -21.02
N VAL A 746 24.21 7.15 -21.08
CA VAL A 746 24.28 5.99 -21.98
C VAL A 746 23.53 4.78 -21.42
N ASN A 747 23.65 4.48 -20.13
CA ASN A 747 23.00 3.31 -19.52
C ASN A 747 21.47 3.36 -19.66
N ILE A 748 20.85 4.54 -19.47
CA ILE A 748 19.39 4.69 -19.59
C ILE A 748 18.90 4.40 -21.02
N THR A 749 19.74 4.61 -22.05
CA THR A 749 19.34 4.32 -23.44
C THR A 749 18.94 2.86 -23.66
N GLY A 750 19.48 1.94 -22.86
CA GLY A 750 19.31 0.50 -23.03
C GLY A 750 20.11 -0.12 -24.18
N LEU A 751 20.66 0.69 -25.09
CA LEU A 751 21.33 0.26 -26.33
C LEU A 751 22.60 -0.57 -26.07
N LEU A 752 23.38 -0.20 -25.04
CA LEU A 752 24.68 -0.79 -24.74
C LEU A 752 24.72 -1.60 -23.43
N ASN A 753 23.56 -2.05 -22.94
CA ASN A 753 23.42 -2.84 -21.71
C ASN A 753 24.27 -4.13 -21.69
N LYS A 754 24.75 -4.60 -22.84
CA LYS A 754 25.55 -5.82 -23.01
C LYS A 754 27.03 -5.56 -23.29
N LYS A 755 27.42 -4.28 -23.39
CA LYS A 755 28.81 -3.89 -23.61
C LYS A 755 29.50 -3.53 -22.28
N PRO A 756 30.83 -3.68 -22.22
CA PRO A 756 31.63 -3.20 -21.10
C PRO A 756 31.46 -1.70 -20.86
N ILE A 757 31.73 -1.25 -19.63
CA ILE A 757 31.62 0.19 -19.26
C ILE A 757 32.51 1.08 -20.15
N SER A 758 33.71 0.60 -20.55
CA SER A 758 34.62 1.34 -21.42
C SER A 758 34.00 1.66 -22.79
N GLU A 759 33.32 0.69 -23.42
CA GLU A 759 32.59 0.91 -24.68
C GLU A 759 31.42 1.88 -24.49
N ARG A 760 30.73 1.85 -23.34
CA ARG A 760 29.64 2.80 -23.04
C ARG A 760 30.16 4.24 -22.93
N ILE A 761 31.31 4.44 -22.29
CA ILE A 761 31.96 5.75 -22.23
C ILE A 761 32.47 6.20 -23.60
N GLN A 762 32.99 5.30 -24.42
CA GLN A 762 33.37 5.66 -25.79
C GLN A 762 32.17 6.11 -26.60
N TYR A 763 31.06 5.37 -26.53
CA TYR A 763 29.81 5.74 -27.19
C TYR A 763 29.29 7.11 -26.76
N TYR A 764 29.40 7.45 -25.47
CA TYR A 764 29.14 8.81 -24.97
C TYR A 764 29.97 9.86 -25.69
N ASN A 765 31.29 9.64 -25.83
CA ASN A 765 32.19 10.60 -26.48
C ASN A 765 31.82 10.78 -27.96
N ASP A 766 31.47 9.69 -28.64
CA ASP A 766 31.11 9.70 -30.06
C ASP A 766 29.77 10.43 -30.33
N HIS A 767 28.85 10.43 -29.36
CA HIS A 767 27.50 11.01 -29.49
C HIS A 767 27.28 12.27 -28.63
N LEU A 768 28.35 12.91 -28.15
CA LEU A 768 28.24 14.09 -27.29
C LEU A 768 27.41 15.22 -27.95
N GLU A 769 27.57 15.44 -29.25
CA GLU A 769 26.79 16.43 -29.98
C GLU A 769 25.29 16.10 -30.01
N ASP A 770 24.93 14.82 -30.16
CA ASP A 770 23.54 14.35 -30.18
C ASP A 770 22.87 14.48 -28.81
N ILE A 771 23.64 14.21 -27.75
CA ILE A 771 23.23 14.41 -26.36
C ILE A 771 22.94 15.89 -26.10
N LEU A 772 23.84 16.79 -26.52
CA LEU A 772 23.67 18.23 -26.37
C LEU A 772 22.53 18.78 -27.24
N ASP A 773 22.38 18.32 -28.48
CA ASP A 773 21.26 18.66 -29.35
C ASP A 773 19.93 18.24 -28.72
N SER A 774 19.84 17.01 -28.21
CA SER A 774 18.65 16.51 -27.51
C SER A 774 18.29 17.39 -26.30
N ALA A 775 19.29 17.82 -25.52
CA ALA A 775 19.07 18.68 -24.36
C ALA A 775 18.59 20.10 -24.72
N ASN A 776 19.12 20.65 -25.82
CA ASN A 776 18.88 22.04 -26.24
C ASN A 776 17.63 22.18 -27.13
N ASN A 777 17.36 21.22 -28.01
CA ASN A 777 16.28 21.24 -28.98
C ASN A 777 15.52 19.89 -29.02
N PRO A 778 14.85 19.50 -27.92
CA PRO A 778 14.32 18.15 -27.74
C PRO A 778 13.26 17.73 -28.76
N LEU A 779 12.47 18.66 -29.30
CA LEU A 779 11.38 18.38 -30.24
C LEU A 779 11.72 18.68 -31.70
N ASN A 780 12.61 19.65 -31.97
CA ASN A 780 12.92 20.08 -33.34
C ASN A 780 14.36 19.75 -33.79
N GLY A 781 15.15 19.10 -32.93
CA GLY A 781 16.52 18.69 -33.23
C GLY A 781 16.61 17.33 -33.94
N ARG A 782 17.73 16.65 -33.76
CA ARG A 782 17.98 15.27 -34.23
C ARG A 782 17.21 14.23 -33.42
N ARG A 783 16.82 14.57 -32.18
CA ARG A 783 15.98 13.74 -31.30
C ARG A 783 16.55 12.36 -30.99
N TRP A 784 17.88 12.27 -30.86
CA TRP A 784 18.59 11.03 -30.50
C TRP A 784 18.02 10.35 -29.25
N TRP A 785 17.59 11.13 -28.26
CA TRP A 785 16.96 10.62 -27.04
C TRP A 785 15.70 9.75 -27.27
N LEU A 786 15.04 9.84 -28.43
CA LEU A 786 13.88 8.99 -28.79
C LEU A 786 14.26 7.56 -29.19
N GLU A 787 15.54 7.27 -29.41
CA GLU A 787 16.04 5.92 -29.68
C GLU A 787 16.18 5.08 -28.39
N SER A 788 16.05 5.73 -27.23
CA SER A 788 16.17 5.13 -25.90
C SER A 788 14.95 4.27 -25.53
N ASP A 789 15.18 3.22 -24.74
CA ASP A 789 14.13 2.45 -24.06
C ASP A 789 13.35 3.31 -23.03
N ASP A 790 14.03 4.26 -22.38
CA ASP A 790 13.49 5.20 -21.37
C ASP A 790 13.80 6.65 -21.80
N PRO A 791 13.07 7.17 -22.81
CA PRO A 791 13.41 8.42 -23.48
C PRO A 791 13.36 9.64 -22.55
N TRP A 792 12.36 9.75 -21.67
CA TRP A 792 12.22 10.93 -20.81
C TRP A 792 13.33 11.04 -19.76
N GLN A 793 13.72 9.93 -19.12
CA GLN A 793 14.87 9.91 -18.21
C GLN A 793 16.18 10.19 -18.97
N THR A 794 16.33 9.67 -20.19
CA THR A 794 17.50 9.98 -21.05
C THR A 794 17.59 11.47 -21.30
N LEU A 795 16.49 12.11 -21.70
CA LEU A 795 16.46 13.55 -21.93
C LEU A 795 16.73 14.36 -20.65
N ALA A 796 16.21 13.93 -19.51
CA ALA A 796 16.51 14.55 -18.22
C ALA A 796 18.02 14.48 -17.90
N ALA A 797 18.67 13.34 -18.18
CA ALA A 797 20.11 13.16 -18.02
C ALA A 797 20.92 14.02 -19.01
N CYS A 798 20.49 14.11 -20.27
CA CYS A 798 21.09 15.00 -21.27
C CYS A 798 21.06 16.46 -20.81
N LYS A 799 19.92 16.92 -20.26
CA LYS A 799 19.76 18.29 -19.75
C LYS A 799 20.62 18.57 -18.51
N GLU A 800 20.68 17.63 -17.58
CA GLU A 800 21.55 17.73 -16.38
C GLU A 800 23.03 17.82 -16.80
N LEU A 801 23.46 17.00 -17.77
CA LEU A 801 24.82 17.05 -18.30
C LEU A 801 25.12 18.34 -19.07
N ARG A 802 24.19 18.80 -19.93
CA ARG A 802 24.29 20.09 -20.62
C ARG A 802 24.56 21.21 -19.62
N ASP A 803 23.84 21.24 -18.50
CA ASP A 803 23.99 22.28 -17.50
C ASP A 803 25.31 22.18 -16.73
N ALA A 804 25.81 20.96 -16.48
CA ALA A 804 27.16 20.77 -15.95
C ALA A 804 28.24 21.30 -16.90
N LEU A 805 28.11 21.01 -18.20
CA LEU A 805 29.09 21.40 -19.22
C LEU A 805 29.10 22.91 -19.55
N LYS A 806 28.11 23.68 -19.09
CA LYS A 806 28.11 25.16 -19.19
C LYS A 806 29.06 25.83 -18.21
N LEU A 807 29.46 25.15 -17.13
CA LEU A 807 30.42 25.68 -16.17
C LEU A 807 31.84 25.59 -16.72
N GLU A 808 32.72 26.51 -16.31
CA GLU A 808 34.15 26.43 -16.62
C GLU A 808 34.76 25.10 -16.16
N ASN A 809 34.35 24.63 -14.97
CA ASN A 809 34.64 23.31 -14.45
C ASN A 809 33.34 22.52 -14.21
N PRO A 810 33.00 21.55 -15.06
CA PRO A 810 31.79 20.74 -14.90
C PRO A 810 31.74 19.94 -13.59
N GLU A 811 32.89 19.65 -12.96
CA GLU A 811 32.94 18.94 -11.68
C GLU A 811 32.34 19.74 -10.51
N ASP A 812 32.24 21.06 -10.64
CA ASP A 812 31.68 21.95 -9.63
C ASP A 812 30.15 22.01 -9.67
N PHE A 813 29.54 21.43 -10.69
CA PHE A 813 28.09 21.39 -10.85
C PHE A 813 27.41 20.68 -9.67
N ILE A 814 26.37 21.29 -9.13
CA ILE A 814 25.52 20.72 -8.09
C ILE A 814 24.40 19.94 -8.76
N SER A 815 24.59 18.63 -8.91
CA SER A 815 23.61 17.75 -9.53
C SER A 815 22.54 17.31 -8.54
N HIS A 816 21.31 17.23 -9.04
CA HIS A 816 20.11 16.78 -8.34
C HIS A 816 19.56 15.47 -8.93
N LEU A 817 20.02 15.08 -10.12
CA LEU A 817 19.56 13.89 -10.82
C LEU A 817 19.92 12.61 -10.04
N PRO A 818 18.94 11.74 -9.74
CA PRO A 818 19.23 10.41 -9.22
C PRO A 818 19.91 9.54 -10.29
N ILE A 819 21.03 8.92 -9.95
CA ILE A 819 21.71 7.92 -10.78
C ILE A 819 21.37 6.54 -10.22
N HIS A 820 20.84 5.68 -11.07
CA HIS A 820 20.36 4.36 -10.68
C HIS A 820 21.31 3.22 -11.07
N GLN A 821 21.39 2.20 -10.23
CA GLN A 821 22.14 0.97 -10.43
C GLN A 821 21.19 -0.21 -10.22
N ASP A 822 21.05 -1.07 -11.22
CA ASP A 822 20.02 -2.12 -11.23
C ASP A 822 20.61 -3.53 -11.12
N GLY A 823 19.94 -4.39 -10.36
CA GLY A 823 20.31 -5.80 -10.26
C GLY A 823 20.02 -6.54 -11.57
N SER A 824 21.03 -7.20 -12.15
CA SER A 824 20.91 -7.81 -13.49
C SER A 824 19.73 -8.80 -13.65
N CYS A 825 19.61 -9.75 -12.72
CA CYS A 825 18.42 -10.58 -12.54
C CYS A 825 18.29 -10.93 -11.06
N ASN A 826 17.79 -9.98 -10.27
CA ASN A 826 17.88 -9.99 -8.82
C ASN A 826 17.36 -11.29 -8.16
N GLY A 827 16.22 -11.82 -8.61
CA GLY A 827 15.70 -13.09 -8.11
C GLY A 827 16.67 -14.27 -8.29
N LEU A 828 17.33 -14.38 -9.45
CA LEU A 828 18.35 -15.42 -9.68
C LEU A 828 19.66 -15.14 -8.95
N GLN A 829 20.05 -13.87 -8.77
CA GLN A 829 21.19 -13.48 -7.92
C GLN A 829 20.98 -14.01 -6.49
N HIS A 830 19.78 -13.81 -5.93
CA HIS A 830 19.44 -14.32 -4.61
C HIS A 830 19.44 -15.85 -4.53
N TYR A 831 18.93 -16.55 -5.56
CA TYR A 831 18.98 -18.02 -5.61
C TYR A 831 20.41 -18.56 -5.72
N ALA A 832 21.23 -17.99 -6.62
CA ALA A 832 22.61 -18.42 -6.79
C ALA A 832 23.42 -18.23 -5.50
N ALA A 833 23.19 -17.12 -4.78
CA ALA A 833 23.80 -16.86 -3.48
C ALA A 833 23.30 -17.81 -2.38
N LEU A 834 22.00 -18.15 -2.35
CA LEU A 834 21.43 -19.16 -1.42
C LEU A 834 22.05 -20.55 -1.65
N GLY A 835 22.18 -20.95 -2.92
CA GLY A 835 22.67 -22.26 -3.31
C GLY A 835 24.18 -22.39 -3.38
N ARG A 836 24.92 -21.28 -3.24
CA ARG A 836 26.35 -21.21 -3.59
C ARG A 836 26.64 -21.73 -5.02
N ASP A 837 25.73 -21.42 -5.94
CA ASP A 837 25.75 -21.91 -7.32
C ASP A 837 26.71 -21.07 -8.19
N LEU A 838 27.92 -21.59 -8.45
CA LEU A 838 28.98 -20.85 -9.16
C LEU A 838 28.64 -20.59 -10.63
N GLU A 839 28.10 -21.58 -11.34
CA GLU A 839 27.70 -21.43 -12.74
C GLU A 839 26.58 -20.41 -12.86
N GLY A 840 25.56 -20.54 -12.01
CA GLY A 840 24.48 -19.57 -11.93
C GLY A 840 24.96 -18.16 -11.58
N ALA A 841 25.91 -18.05 -10.65
CA ALA A 841 26.51 -16.78 -10.21
C ALA A 841 27.24 -16.02 -11.32
N LEU A 842 27.94 -16.73 -12.21
CA LEU A 842 28.59 -16.14 -13.38
C LEU A 842 27.56 -15.54 -14.35
N GLU A 843 26.46 -16.24 -14.60
CA GLU A 843 25.40 -15.80 -15.53
C GLU A 843 24.60 -14.59 -15.04
N VAL A 844 24.62 -14.32 -13.73
CA VAL A 844 23.89 -13.22 -13.08
C VAL A 844 24.81 -12.19 -12.41
N ASN A 845 26.07 -12.15 -12.86
CA ASN A 845 27.06 -11.14 -12.48
C ASN A 845 27.34 -11.08 -10.97
N LEU A 846 27.26 -12.19 -10.24
CA LEU A 846 27.75 -12.25 -8.85
C LEU A 846 29.27 -12.36 -8.82
N CYS A 847 29.88 -12.99 -9.82
CA CYS A 847 31.33 -13.06 -9.94
C CYS A 847 31.86 -11.93 -10.85
N PRO A 848 33.10 -11.46 -10.64
CA PRO A 848 33.73 -10.48 -11.52
C PRO A 848 33.84 -10.99 -12.96
N THR A 849 33.43 -10.17 -13.93
CA THR A 849 33.53 -10.45 -15.35
C THR A 849 34.00 -9.20 -16.10
N GLU A 850 34.62 -9.37 -17.27
CA GLU A 850 35.05 -8.23 -18.11
C GLU A 850 33.87 -7.51 -18.77
N LYS A 851 32.84 -8.27 -19.14
CA LYS A 851 31.59 -7.78 -19.74
C LYS A 851 30.38 -8.28 -18.95
N PRO A 852 29.23 -7.57 -19.00
CA PRO A 852 28.02 -8.04 -18.35
C PRO A 852 27.56 -9.38 -18.94
N ALA A 853 27.32 -10.36 -18.07
CA ALA A 853 26.65 -11.60 -18.42
C ALA A 853 25.17 -11.35 -18.73
N ASP A 854 24.59 -12.19 -19.60
CA ASP A 854 23.20 -12.06 -20.04
C ASP A 854 22.52 -13.42 -20.10
N ILE A 855 22.08 -13.90 -18.94
CA ILE A 855 21.42 -15.19 -18.78
C ILE A 855 20.30 -15.44 -19.81
N TYR A 856 19.57 -14.41 -20.21
CA TYR A 856 18.48 -14.55 -21.17
C TYR A 856 18.98 -14.98 -22.56
N SER A 857 20.15 -14.48 -22.98
CA SER A 857 20.78 -14.90 -24.23
C SER A 857 21.36 -16.31 -24.12
N THR A 858 21.96 -16.65 -22.97
CA THR A 858 22.44 -18.01 -22.68
C THR A 858 21.31 -19.03 -22.75
N VAL A 859 20.17 -18.76 -22.09
CA VAL A 859 18.98 -19.63 -22.13
C VAL A 859 18.40 -19.71 -23.54
N ALA A 860 18.32 -18.59 -24.28
CA ALA A 860 17.84 -18.60 -25.66
C ALA A 860 18.70 -19.51 -26.56
N ALA A 861 20.02 -19.45 -26.43
CA ALA A 861 20.95 -20.31 -27.16
C ALA A 861 20.79 -21.79 -26.79
N GLN A 862 20.57 -22.11 -25.51
CA GLN A 862 20.30 -23.49 -25.07
C GLN A 862 18.96 -24.02 -25.60
N VAL A 863 17.92 -23.19 -25.62
CA VAL A 863 16.63 -23.53 -26.21
C VAL A 863 16.77 -23.81 -27.70
N GLU A 864 17.54 -22.99 -28.44
CA GLU A 864 17.82 -23.24 -29.85
C GLU A 864 18.60 -24.54 -30.06
N LYS A 865 19.62 -24.83 -29.23
CA LYS A 865 20.38 -26.08 -29.31
C LYS A 865 19.48 -27.31 -29.12
N ARG A 866 18.56 -27.26 -28.15
CA ARG A 866 17.56 -28.32 -27.90
C ARG A 866 16.62 -28.49 -29.09
N ARG A 867 16.19 -27.38 -29.70
CA ARG A 867 15.37 -27.41 -30.90
C ARG A 867 16.09 -28.06 -32.08
N ILE A 868 17.34 -27.70 -32.34
CA ILE A 868 18.16 -28.34 -33.37
C ILE A 868 18.35 -29.83 -33.09
N ALA A 869 18.50 -30.24 -31.83
CA ALA A 869 18.59 -31.65 -31.48
C ALA A 869 17.27 -32.40 -31.78
N ASP A 870 16.12 -31.84 -31.40
CA ASP A 870 14.80 -32.42 -31.71
C ASP A 870 14.52 -32.43 -33.23
N GLU A 871 14.98 -31.43 -33.98
CA GLU A 871 14.88 -31.38 -35.44
C GLU A 871 15.67 -32.50 -36.13
N ASN A 872 16.81 -32.92 -35.55
CA ASN A 872 17.69 -33.93 -36.14
C ASN A 872 17.39 -35.36 -35.65
N ASP A 873 16.64 -35.51 -34.56
CA ASP A 873 16.27 -36.81 -34.00
C ASP A 873 14.86 -37.22 -34.47
N GLU A 874 14.80 -38.03 -35.54
CA GLU A 874 13.53 -38.56 -36.07
C GLU A 874 12.73 -39.39 -35.05
N ALA A 875 13.39 -39.91 -33.99
CA ALA A 875 12.76 -40.67 -32.92
C ALA A 875 12.21 -39.77 -31.80
N SER A 876 12.53 -38.47 -31.79
CA SER A 876 12.03 -37.53 -30.77
C SER A 876 10.52 -37.32 -30.90
N GLU A 877 9.79 -37.41 -29.79
CA GLU A 877 8.37 -37.06 -29.73
C GLU A 877 8.09 -35.59 -30.12
N ASN A 878 9.11 -34.73 -30.06
CA ASN A 878 9.03 -33.32 -30.44
C ASN A 878 9.50 -33.03 -31.87
N HIS A 879 9.97 -34.03 -32.63
CA HIS A 879 10.57 -33.84 -33.95
C HIS A 879 9.66 -33.04 -34.90
N LYS A 880 8.40 -33.46 -35.01
CA LYS A 880 7.39 -32.81 -35.87
C LYS A 880 7.16 -31.34 -35.50
N ILE A 881 6.95 -31.04 -34.21
CA ILE A 881 6.66 -29.66 -33.77
C ILE A 881 7.90 -28.76 -33.89
N ALA A 882 9.10 -29.31 -33.73
CA ALA A 882 10.35 -28.57 -33.91
C ALA A 882 10.58 -28.17 -35.38
N LEU A 883 10.33 -29.10 -36.32
CA LEU A 883 10.36 -28.81 -37.76
C LEU A 883 9.29 -27.79 -38.18
N GLU A 884 8.05 -27.93 -37.70
CA GLU A 884 6.98 -26.95 -37.96
C GLU A 884 7.38 -25.56 -37.44
N LEU A 885 7.90 -25.48 -36.21
CA LEU A 885 8.39 -24.22 -35.65
C LEU A 885 9.54 -23.61 -36.46
N ARG A 886 10.46 -24.41 -37.02
CA ARG A 886 11.53 -23.92 -37.91
C ARG A 886 11.00 -23.23 -39.15
N THR A 887 9.85 -23.65 -39.68
CA THR A 887 9.25 -22.99 -40.84
C THR A 887 8.72 -21.59 -40.49
N VAL A 888 8.15 -21.42 -39.29
CA VAL A 888 7.58 -20.15 -38.80
C VAL A 888 8.66 -19.22 -38.24
N LEU A 889 9.67 -19.80 -37.58
CA LEU A 889 10.80 -19.14 -36.95
C LEU A 889 12.12 -19.75 -37.47
N PRO A 890 12.54 -19.37 -38.70
CA PRO A 890 13.77 -19.91 -39.29
C PRO A 890 15.00 -19.44 -38.53
N GLU A 891 14.99 -18.22 -38.01
CA GLU A 891 16.01 -17.66 -37.13
C GLU A 891 16.14 -18.42 -35.79
N PRO A 892 17.32 -18.37 -35.14
CA PRO A 892 17.49 -18.83 -33.76
C PRO A 892 16.47 -18.18 -32.82
N VAL A 893 15.99 -18.94 -31.83
CA VAL A 893 15.00 -18.44 -30.86
C VAL A 893 15.46 -17.10 -30.24
N PRO A 894 14.73 -15.98 -30.46
CA PRO A 894 15.19 -14.68 -29.98
C PRO A 894 15.14 -14.57 -28.46
N ARG A 895 16.13 -13.88 -27.87
CA ARG A 895 16.18 -13.52 -26.45
C ARG A 895 14.85 -12.98 -25.92
N LYS A 896 14.18 -12.12 -26.69
CA LYS A 896 12.91 -11.47 -26.32
C LYS A 896 11.78 -12.48 -26.05
N VAL A 897 11.79 -13.64 -26.73
CA VAL A 897 10.78 -14.70 -26.58
C VAL A 897 10.89 -15.36 -25.21
N VAL A 898 12.11 -15.63 -24.73
CA VAL A 898 12.34 -16.34 -23.45
C VAL A 898 12.53 -15.40 -22.26
N LYS A 899 12.93 -14.13 -22.47
CA LYS A 899 13.27 -13.16 -21.41
C LYS A 899 12.21 -13.10 -20.31
N GLN A 900 10.95 -12.90 -20.68
CA GLN A 900 9.85 -12.75 -19.71
C GLN A 900 9.64 -14.03 -18.90
N THR A 901 9.69 -15.19 -19.55
CA THR A 901 9.53 -16.50 -18.91
C THR A 901 10.66 -16.78 -17.93
N VAL A 902 11.92 -16.55 -18.33
CA VAL A 902 13.09 -16.71 -17.45
C VAL A 902 12.99 -15.79 -16.24
N MET A 903 12.72 -14.50 -16.48
CA MET A 903 12.59 -13.49 -15.42
C MET A 903 11.47 -13.81 -14.42
N THR A 904 10.36 -14.40 -14.88
CA THR A 904 9.19 -14.65 -14.03
C THR A 904 9.13 -16.06 -13.43
N THR A 905 9.97 -16.99 -13.90
CA THR A 905 10.04 -18.37 -13.38
C THR A 905 10.55 -18.42 -11.95
N VAL A 906 11.55 -17.60 -11.61
CA VAL A 906 12.02 -17.44 -10.23
C VAL A 906 10.95 -16.85 -9.31
N TYR A 907 9.99 -16.14 -9.90
CA TYR A 907 8.86 -15.55 -9.21
C TYR A 907 7.59 -16.43 -9.22
N GLY A 908 7.74 -17.74 -9.47
CA GLY A 908 6.65 -18.71 -9.32
C GLY A 908 5.67 -18.77 -10.49
N VAL A 909 6.05 -18.29 -11.68
CA VAL A 909 5.27 -18.56 -12.90
C VAL A 909 5.17 -20.07 -13.15
N THR A 910 3.94 -20.50 -13.39
CA THR A 910 3.63 -21.89 -13.75
C THR A 910 3.85 -22.11 -15.24
N GLU A 911 3.93 -23.38 -15.66
CA GLU A 911 4.02 -23.74 -17.09
C GLU A 911 2.88 -23.14 -17.92
N TYR A 912 1.67 -23.06 -17.36
CA TYR A 912 0.53 -22.38 -17.98
C TYR A 912 0.80 -20.88 -18.21
N GLY A 913 1.32 -20.18 -17.21
CA GLY A 913 1.66 -18.76 -17.32
C GLY A 913 2.78 -18.51 -18.34
N ALA A 914 3.83 -19.33 -18.29
CA ALA A 914 4.96 -19.28 -19.21
C ALA A 914 4.53 -19.48 -20.68
N LYS A 915 3.65 -20.46 -20.94
CA LYS A 915 3.06 -20.71 -22.27
C LYS A 915 2.39 -19.45 -22.84
N HIS A 916 1.62 -18.72 -22.02
CA HIS A 916 0.93 -17.50 -22.47
C HIS A 916 1.90 -16.34 -22.70
N GLN A 917 2.96 -16.22 -21.88
CA GLN A 917 4.00 -15.21 -22.09
C GLN A 917 4.73 -15.44 -23.41
N ILE A 918 5.19 -16.68 -23.69
CA ILE A 918 5.88 -17.01 -24.94
C ILE A 918 4.96 -16.79 -26.14
N LYS A 919 3.70 -17.25 -26.08
CA LYS A 919 2.72 -16.98 -27.14
C LYS A 919 2.57 -15.49 -27.42
N LYS A 920 2.48 -14.66 -26.37
CA LYS A 920 2.37 -13.21 -26.53
C LYS A 920 3.57 -12.63 -27.27
N GLN A 921 4.78 -13.11 -26.96
CA GLN A 921 6.00 -12.66 -27.64
C GLN A 921 6.06 -13.15 -29.10
N LEU A 922 5.67 -14.40 -29.39
CA LEU A 922 5.59 -14.91 -30.77
C LEU A 922 4.62 -14.08 -31.62
N LYS A 923 3.43 -13.79 -31.09
CA LYS A 923 2.45 -12.89 -31.75
C LYS A 923 3.01 -11.49 -31.98
N ALA A 924 3.73 -10.94 -31.00
CA ALA A 924 4.36 -9.62 -31.12
C ALA A 924 5.47 -9.56 -32.18
N LEU A 925 6.05 -10.70 -32.55
CA LEU A 925 7.01 -10.83 -33.66
C LEU A 925 6.31 -11.07 -35.02
N GLY A 926 4.98 -10.98 -35.09
CA GLY A 926 4.21 -11.25 -36.29
C GLY A 926 4.04 -12.74 -36.60
N LYS A 927 4.41 -13.64 -35.67
CA LYS A 927 4.33 -15.09 -35.83
C LYS A 927 2.98 -15.63 -35.28
N ASP A 928 1.87 -15.12 -35.81
CA ASP A 928 0.51 -15.47 -35.37
C ASP A 928 -0.08 -16.64 -36.17
N ASP A 929 0.51 -17.82 -36.00
CA ASP A 929 0.11 -19.08 -36.64
C ASP A 929 -1.03 -19.77 -35.88
N GLU A 930 -1.82 -20.62 -36.56
CA GLU A 930 -2.90 -21.39 -35.93
C GLU A 930 -2.39 -22.29 -34.78
N ASN A 931 -1.17 -22.84 -34.94
CA ASN A 931 -0.51 -23.70 -33.97
C ASN A 931 0.38 -22.94 -32.97
N VAL A 932 0.32 -21.60 -32.91
CA VAL A 932 1.16 -20.77 -32.01
C VAL A 932 1.11 -21.21 -30.54
N MET A 933 0.00 -21.80 -30.10
CA MET A 933 -0.10 -22.36 -28.76
C MET A 933 0.78 -23.60 -28.58
N GLU A 934 0.87 -24.49 -29.55
CA GLU A 934 1.70 -25.69 -29.42
C GLU A 934 3.19 -25.34 -29.55
N TYR A 935 3.55 -24.39 -30.42
CA TYR A 935 4.90 -23.82 -30.44
C TYR A 935 5.29 -23.20 -29.08
N ALA A 936 4.41 -22.41 -28.50
CA ALA A 936 4.65 -21.81 -27.19
C ALA A 936 4.80 -22.87 -26.08
N LYS A 937 4.04 -23.97 -26.15
CA LYS A 937 4.15 -25.09 -25.21
C LYS A 937 5.51 -25.79 -25.32
N TYR A 938 5.93 -26.08 -26.56
CA TYR A 938 7.23 -26.69 -26.84
C TYR A 938 8.39 -25.82 -26.34
N LEU A 939 8.40 -24.54 -26.71
CA LEU A 939 9.43 -23.58 -26.26
C LEU A 939 9.44 -23.39 -24.74
N THR A 940 8.27 -23.45 -24.10
CA THR A 940 8.16 -23.40 -22.62
C THR A 940 8.90 -24.56 -21.98
N LYS A 941 8.67 -25.80 -22.46
CA LYS A 941 9.37 -26.99 -21.95
C LYS A 941 10.89 -26.90 -22.15
N CYS A 942 11.32 -26.47 -23.33
CA CYS A 942 12.75 -26.27 -23.62
C CYS A 942 13.37 -25.20 -22.70
N THR A 943 12.64 -24.11 -22.44
CA THR A 943 13.10 -23.01 -21.57
C THR A 943 13.27 -23.50 -20.12
N PHE A 944 12.29 -24.21 -19.55
CA PHE A 944 12.41 -24.74 -18.20
C PHE A 944 13.53 -25.77 -18.06
N SER A 945 13.68 -26.66 -19.06
CA SER A 945 14.76 -27.65 -19.07
C SER A 945 16.13 -26.97 -19.09
N SER A 946 16.28 -25.92 -19.89
CA SER A 946 17.51 -25.13 -19.98
C SER A 946 17.81 -24.37 -18.67
N LEU A 947 16.78 -23.89 -17.97
CA LEU A 947 16.95 -23.24 -16.67
C LEU A 947 17.35 -24.21 -15.56
N HIS A 948 16.77 -25.41 -15.53
CA HIS A 948 17.15 -26.45 -14.55
C HIS A 948 18.59 -26.91 -14.74
N GLU A 949 19.06 -26.97 -15.98
CA GLU A 949 20.45 -27.30 -16.29
C GLU A 949 21.41 -26.17 -15.86
N ALA A 950 21.08 -24.92 -16.17
CA ALA A 950 21.92 -23.76 -15.85
C ALA A 950 21.94 -23.37 -14.36
N PHE A 951 20.91 -23.73 -13.59
CA PHE A 951 20.74 -23.33 -12.19
C PHE A 951 20.25 -24.49 -11.32
N LYS A 952 20.96 -25.61 -11.38
CA LYS A 952 20.52 -26.86 -10.74
C LYS A 952 20.23 -26.69 -9.25
N VAL A 953 21.21 -26.19 -8.48
CA VAL A 953 21.08 -26.03 -7.02
C VAL A 953 19.98 -25.03 -6.66
N SER A 954 19.89 -23.94 -7.43
CA SER A 954 18.84 -22.93 -7.27
C SER A 954 17.43 -23.51 -7.46
N MET A 955 17.26 -24.39 -8.46
CA MET A 955 15.99 -25.07 -8.69
C MET A 955 15.70 -26.13 -7.63
N ASP A 956 16.71 -26.85 -7.14
CA ASP A 956 16.56 -27.79 -6.03
C ASP A 956 16.07 -27.08 -4.75
N ILE A 957 16.58 -25.87 -4.46
CA ILE A 957 16.09 -25.02 -3.35
C ILE A 957 14.63 -24.65 -3.56
N LYS A 958 14.27 -24.20 -4.77
CA LYS A 958 12.88 -23.85 -5.10
C LYS A 958 11.94 -25.04 -4.89
N ASP A 959 12.33 -26.24 -5.32
CA ASP A 959 11.54 -27.45 -5.17
C ASP A 959 11.42 -27.87 -3.70
N TRP A 960 12.48 -27.72 -2.91
CA TRP A 960 12.44 -27.91 -1.47
C TRP A 960 11.47 -26.93 -0.78
N LEU A 961 11.49 -25.64 -1.14
CA LEU A 961 10.52 -24.67 -0.63
C LEU A 961 9.08 -25.10 -0.97
N VAL A 962 8.83 -25.57 -2.20
CA VAL A 962 7.51 -26.10 -2.59
C VAL A 962 7.10 -27.31 -1.74
N ALA A 963 8.04 -28.19 -1.39
CA ALA A 963 7.80 -29.33 -0.50
C ALA A 963 7.47 -28.87 0.93
N VAL A 964 8.21 -27.91 1.49
CA VAL A 964 7.93 -27.30 2.79
C VAL A 964 6.53 -26.68 2.83
N ALA A 965 6.13 -25.97 1.76
CA ALA A 965 4.79 -25.42 1.67
C ALA A 965 3.69 -26.50 1.61
N ASP A 966 3.97 -27.65 0.99
CA ASP A 966 3.07 -28.81 0.98
C ASP A 966 2.91 -29.38 2.40
N VAL A 967 4.00 -29.54 3.15
CA VAL A 967 3.99 -29.94 4.57
C VAL A 967 3.10 -29.00 5.39
N CYS A 968 3.34 -27.68 5.31
CA CYS A 968 2.53 -26.67 6.02
C CYS A 968 1.04 -26.84 5.68
N TYR A 969 0.71 -27.02 4.40
CA TYR A 969 -0.67 -27.27 3.96
C TYR A 969 -1.25 -28.57 4.52
N ARG A 970 -0.51 -29.69 4.53
CA ARG A 970 -0.96 -30.98 5.11
C ARG A 970 -1.31 -30.81 6.58
N LEU A 971 -0.47 -30.06 7.31
CA LEU A 971 -0.66 -29.66 8.70
C LEU A 971 -1.69 -28.52 8.90
N LYS A 972 -2.34 -28.07 7.84
CA LYS A 972 -3.37 -27.01 7.83
C LYS A 972 -2.87 -25.67 8.39
N LYS A 973 -1.57 -25.38 8.25
CA LYS A 973 -0.93 -24.13 8.66
C LYS A 973 -0.56 -23.30 7.42
N PRO A 974 -0.74 -21.96 7.45
CA PRO A 974 -0.15 -21.11 6.42
C PRO A 974 1.37 -21.15 6.52
N VAL A 975 2.06 -20.94 5.39
CA VAL A 975 3.52 -20.79 5.41
C VAL A 975 3.88 -19.46 6.06
N GLU A 976 4.80 -19.50 7.02
CA GLU A 976 5.27 -18.34 7.75
C GLU A 976 6.76 -18.47 8.14
N TRP A 977 7.53 -17.40 7.95
CA TRP A 977 8.97 -17.35 8.26
C TRP A 977 9.34 -15.96 8.78
N THR A 978 10.56 -15.81 9.29
CA THR A 978 11.08 -14.53 9.75
C THR A 978 12.25 -14.09 8.86
N THR A 979 12.25 -12.84 8.40
CA THR A 979 13.36 -12.30 7.59
C THR A 979 14.62 -12.12 8.44
N PRO A 980 15.82 -11.99 7.84
CA PRO A 980 17.05 -11.71 8.60
C PRO A 980 17.02 -10.42 9.41
N LEU A 981 16.12 -9.47 9.11
CA LEU A 981 15.87 -8.26 9.89
C LEU A 981 14.78 -8.42 10.96
N GLY A 982 14.37 -9.66 11.25
CA GLY A 982 13.38 -9.99 12.28
C GLY A 982 11.94 -9.68 11.90
N MET A 983 11.62 -9.49 10.61
CA MET A 983 10.26 -9.23 10.18
C MET A 983 9.48 -10.53 9.99
N PRO A 984 8.33 -10.74 10.65
CA PRO A 984 7.51 -11.92 10.42
C PRO A 984 6.76 -11.81 9.09
N VAL A 985 6.86 -12.83 8.25
CA VAL A 985 6.11 -12.98 7.00
C VAL A 985 5.14 -14.14 7.12
N MET A 986 3.88 -13.94 6.68
CA MET A 986 2.88 -15.00 6.60
C MET A 986 2.08 -14.88 5.31
N GLN A 987 1.89 -16.00 4.61
CA GLN A 987 1.13 -16.03 3.37
C GLN A 987 -0.39 -15.98 3.59
N PRO A 988 -1.10 -14.91 3.17
CA PRO A 988 -2.49 -14.68 3.52
C PRO A 988 -3.49 -15.52 2.71
N TYR A 989 -3.03 -16.56 2.00
CA TYR A 989 -3.86 -17.40 1.13
C TYR A 989 -4.62 -18.46 1.93
N LEU A 990 -5.65 -18.00 2.63
CA LEU A 990 -6.51 -18.81 3.49
C LEU A 990 -7.97 -18.75 2.99
N ARG A 991 -8.74 -19.80 3.29
CA ARG A 991 -10.17 -19.88 2.97
C ARG A 991 -10.95 -20.52 4.12
N ILE A 992 -12.20 -20.12 4.28
CA ILE A 992 -13.11 -20.76 5.24
C ILE A 992 -13.59 -22.10 4.69
N ALA A 993 -13.56 -23.15 5.51
CA ALA A 993 -14.05 -24.47 5.17
C ALA A 993 -14.72 -25.17 6.36
N SER A 994 -15.62 -26.11 6.08
CA SER A 994 -16.15 -27.05 7.08
C SER A 994 -15.33 -28.34 7.05
N LYS A 995 -14.79 -28.77 8.19
CA LYS A 995 -14.04 -30.01 8.38
C LYS A 995 -14.45 -30.66 9.69
N LEU A 996 -14.83 -31.95 9.67
CA LEU A 996 -15.33 -32.66 10.84
C LEU A 996 -16.44 -31.88 11.58
N ASP A 997 -17.39 -31.33 10.81
CA ASP A 997 -18.49 -30.49 11.29
C ASP A 997 -18.06 -29.23 12.08
N LYS A 998 -16.81 -28.79 11.87
CA LYS A 998 -16.24 -27.57 12.46
C LYS A 998 -15.85 -26.59 11.36
N VAL A 999 -16.23 -25.33 11.55
CA VAL A 999 -15.76 -24.23 10.70
C VAL A 999 -14.32 -23.90 11.08
N VAL A 1000 -13.44 -23.93 10.08
CA VAL A 1000 -12.00 -23.69 10.22
C VAL A 1000 -11.49 -22.82 9.07
N LEU A 1001 -10.44 -22.06 9.34
CA LEU A 1001 -9.70 -21.32 8.33
C LEU A 1001 -8.51 -22.17 7.89
N ILE A 1002 -8.48 -22.56 6.61
CA ILE A 1002 -7.45 -23.47 6.08
C ILE A 1002 -6.68 -22.86 4.91
N PRO A 1003 -5.43 -23.24 4.68
CA PRO A 1003 -4.64 -22.72 3.56
C PRO A 1003 -5.13 -23.20 2.20
N VAL A 1004 -4.94 -22.37 1.17
CA VAL A 1004 -5.20 -22.73 -0.23
C VAL A 1004 -3.96 -23.39 -0.82
N LYS A 1005 -4.00 -24.72 -1.04
CA LYS A 1005 -2.84 -25.54 -1.44
C LYS A 1005 -2.02 -24.94 -2.58
N SER A 1006 -2.65 -24.69 -3.72
CA SER A 1006 -1.97 -24.21 -4.94
C SER A 1006 -1.29 -22.86 -4.73
N LYS A 1007 -1.97 -21.93 -4.05
CA LYS A 1007 -1.42 -20.58 -3.77
C LYS A 1007 -0.27 -20.65 -2.77
N GLN A 1008 -0.37 -21.46 -1.71
CA GLN A 1008 0.69 -21.58 -0.72
C GLN A 1008 1.98 -22.15 -1.35
N LYS A 1009 1.84 -23.24 -2.12
CA LYS A 1009 2.96 -23.90 -2.79
C LYS A 1009 3.63 -23.01 -3.83
N ASN A 1010 2.85 -22.49 -4.77
CA ASN A 1010 3.41 -21.76 -5.91
C ASN A 1010 3.95 -20.38 -5.50
N ALA A 1011 3.43 -19.79 -4.42
CA ALA A 1011 3.83 -18.47 -3.98
C ALA A 1011 4.96 -18.49 -2.93
N PHE A 1012 5.29 -19.62 -2.30
CA PHE A 1012 6.33 -19.63 -1.27
C PHE A 1012 7.73 -19.30 -1.79
N PRO A 1013 8.24 -19.98 -2.84
CA PRO A 1013 9.53 -19.61 -3.42
C PRO A 1013 9.66 -18.11 -3.80
N PRO A 1014 8.74 -17.51 -4.60
CA PRO A 1014 8.80 -16.08 -4.89
C PRO A 1014 8.73 -15.20 -3.66
N ASN A 1015 7.83 -15.51 -2.72
CA ASN A 1015 7.61 -14.65 -1.57
C ASN A 1015 8.82 -14.68 -0.63
N PHE A 1016 9.49 -15.82 -0.50
CA PHE A 1016 10.72 -15.95 0.26
C PHE A 1016 11.85 -15.11 -0.36
N VAL A 1017 12.10 -15.27 -1.67
CA VAL A 1017 13.10 -14.46 -2.38
C VAL A 1017 12.78 -12.97 -2.32
N HIS A 1018 11.51 -12.58 -2.47
CA HIS A 1018 11.09 -11.18 -2.29
C HIS A 1018 11.29 -10.63 -0.88
N SER A 1019 11.32 -11.49 0.13
CA SER A 1019 11.66 -11.04 1.48
C SER A 1019 13.17 -10.84 1.67
N LEU A 1020 13.99 -11.54 0.88
CA LEU A 1020 15.45 -11.37 0.86
C LEU A 1020 15.87 -10.15 0.04
N ASP A 1021 15.24 -9.90 -1.12
CA ASP A 1021 15.48 -8.69 -1.93
C ASP A 1021 15.21 -7.43 -1.10
N SER A 1022 14.09 -7.42 -0.37
CA SER A 1022 13.71 -6.30 0.47
C SER A 1022 14.67 -6.15 1.66
N THR A 1023 15.12 -7.26 2.24
CA THR A 1023 16.12 -7.23 3.31
C THR A 1023 17.44 -6.61 2.83
N HIS A 1024 17.92 -6.99 1.65
CA HIS A 1024 19.14 -6.43 1.06
C HIS A 1024 19.01 -4.93 0.75
N MET A 1025 17.87 -4.51 0.19
CA MET A 1025 17.56 -3.09 -0.03
C MET A 1025 17.50 -2.29 1.28
N MET A 1026 16.86 -2.83 2.32
CA MET A 1026 16.77 -2.18 3.64
C MET A 1026 18.14 -2.05 4.32
N LEU A 1027 18.97 -3.09 4.27
CA LEU A 1027 20.35 -3.02 4.76
C LEU A 1027 21.15 -1.95 4.02
N THR A 1028 21.06 -1.94 2.69
CA THR A 1028 21.73 -0.93 1.86
C THR A 1028 21.26 0.49 2.22
N THR A 1029 19.95 0.68 2.42
CA THR A 1029 19.36 1.96 2.87
C THR A 1029 19.98 2.43 4.18
N LEU A 1030 19.97 1.58 5.22
CA LEU A 1030 20.45 1.92 6.56
C LEU A 1030 21.94 2.27 6.56
N HIS A 1031 22.74 1.51 5.80
CA HIS A 1031 24.18 1.75 5.67
C HIS A 1031 24.50 2.97 4.81
N CYS A 1032 23.71 3.27 3.76
CA CYS A 1032 23.80 4.51 3.01
C CYS A 1032 23.52 5.72 3.91
N ARG A 1033 22.46 5.66 4.74
CA ARG A 1033 22.20 6.70 5.75
C ARG A 1033 23.40 6.87 6.67
N ARG A 1034 23.97 5.78 7.23
CA ARG A 1034 25.15 5.84 8.11
C ARG A 1034 26.34 6.59 7.50
N HIS A 1035 26.47 6.55 6.16
CA HIS A 1035 27.53 7.23 5.41
C HIS A 1035 27.13 8.60 4.85
N GLY A 1036 25.94 9.12 5.16
CA GLY A 1036 25.49 10.42 4.66
C GLY A 1036 25.10 10.41 3.18
N ILE A 1037 24.73 9.24 2.65
CA ILE A 1037 24.37 9.05 1.24
C ILE A 1037 22.86 9.17 1.09
N THR A 1038 22.41 10.06 0.19
CA THR A 1038 21.01 10.12 -0.21
C THR A 1038 20.68 8.87 -1.01
N PHE A 1039 19.66 8.12 -0.58
CA PHE A 1039 19.31 6.84 -1.14
C PHE A 1039 17.81 6.77 -1.42
N ALA A 1040 17.46 6.30 -2.61
CA ALA A 1040 16.12 5.86 -2.95
C ALA A 1040 16.20 4.50 -3.64
N ALA A 1041 15.11 3.76 -3.67
CA ALA A 1041 15.07 2.49 -4.36
C ALA A 1041 13.72 2.24 -5.03
N ILE A 1042 13.77 1.46 -6.10
CA ILE A 1042 12.64 0.76 -6.70
C ILE A 1042 12.96 -0.72 -6.61
N HIS A 1043 12.70 -1.30 -5.44
CA HIS A 1043 13.03 -2.70 -5.16
C HIS A 1043 14.51 -3.01 -5.39
N ASP A 1044 14.87 -3.63 -6.50
CA ASP A 1044 16.22 -4.03 -6.93
C ASP A 1044 16.98 -2.97 -7.72
N CYS A 1045 16.41 -1.78 -7.90
CA CYS A 1045 17.07 -0.64 -8.53
C CYS A 1045 17.40 0.44 -7.49
N PHE A 1046 18.69 0.69 -7.24
CA PHE A 1046 19.21 1.55 -6.16
C PHE A 1046 19.72 2.89 -6.68
N TRP A 1047 19.28 3.99 -6.07
CA TRP A 1047 19.45 5.34 -6.60
C TRP A 1047 20.20 6.22 -5.60
N THR A 1048 21.16 7.00 -6.09
CA THR A 1048 21.90 7.99 -5.30
C THR A 1048 22.39 9.15 -6.18
N HIS A 1049 23.06 10.16 -5.61
CA HIS A 1049 23.74 11.19 -6.41
C HIS A 1049 24.90 10.59 -7.20
N ALA A 1050 25.20 11.14 -8.37
CA ALA A 1050 26.29 10.67 -9.23
C ALA A 1050 27.64 10.54 -8.48
N SER A 1051 27.94 11.46 -7.58
CA SER A 1051 29.19 11.47 -6.80
C SER A 1051 29.25 10.43 -5.68
N THR A 1052 28.17 9.69 -5.42
CA THR A 1052 28.12 8.64 -4.38
C THR A 1052 27.85 7.24 -4.91
N VAL A 1053 27.74 7.05 -6.22
CA VAL A 1053 27.47 5.74 -6.84
C VAL A 1053 28.53 4.71 -6.43
N ASP A 1054 29.82 5.06 -6.48
CA ASP A 1054 30.91 4.14 -6.09
C ASP A 1054 30.75 3.66 -4.63
N THR A 1055 30.41 4.56 -3.71
CA THR A 1055 30.24 4.21 -2.29
C THR A 1055 28.96 3.41 -2.06
N MET A 1056 27.86 3.76 -2.74
CA MET A 1056 26.62 3.00 -2.69
C MET A 1056 26.81 1.57 -3.23
N ASN A 1057 27.50 1.40 -4.35
CA ASN A 1057 27.77 0.08 -4.94
C ASN A 1057 28.62 -0.79 -4.02
N LYS A 1058 29.63 -0.20 -3.36
CA LYS A 1058 30.41 -0.87 -2.32
C LYS A 1058 29.52 -1.36 -1.17
N ILE A 1059 28.68 -0.47 -0.62
CA ILE A 1059 27.75 -0.82 0.47
C ILE A 1059 26.79 -1.91 0.01
N CYS A 1060 26.21 -1.79 -1.18
CA CYS A 1060 25.29 -2.77 -1.77
C CYS A 1060 25.92 -4.18 -1.79
N ARG A 1061 27.14 -4.30 -2.32
CA ARG A 1061 27.88 -5.58 -2.37
C ARG A 1061 28.21 -6.10 -0.97
N GLU A 1062 28.71 -5.26 -0.09
CA GLU A 1062 29.03 -5.63 1.30
C GLU A 1062 27.80 -6.16 2.04
N GLN A 1063 26.66 -5.48 1.94
CA GLN A 1063 25.44 -5.92 2.62
C GLN A 1063 24.86 -7.21 2.01
N PHE A 1064 25.03 -7.43 0.71
CA PHE A 1064 24.68 -8.71 0.08
C PHE A 1064 25.53 -9.86 0.64
N ILE A 1065 26.85 -9.65 0.72
CA ILE A 1065 27.80 -10.63 1.25
C ILE A 1065 27.48 -10.95 2.71
N GLU A 1066 27.32 -9.95 3.58
CA GLU A 1066 27.00 -10.13 5.00
C GLU A 1066 25.67 -10.88 5.20
N MET A 1067 24.65 -10.58 4.39
CA MET A 1067 23.38 -11.31 4.42
C MET A 1067 23.56 -12.79 4.07
N TYR A 1068 24.32 -13.07 3.02
CA TYR A 1068 24.55 -14.43 2.54
C TYR A 1068 25.67 -15.19 3.25
N ASN A 1069 26.41 -14.57 4.16
CA ASN A 1069 27.30 -15.27 5.10
C ASN A 1069 26.53 -15.99 6.22
N GLN A 1070 25.26 -15.67 6.41
CA GLN A 1070 24.40 -16.40 7.33
C GLN A 1070 23.84 -17.69 6.72
N PRO A 1071 23.57 -18.73 7.53
CA PRO A 1071 23.00 -19.99 7.09
C PRO A 1071 21.47 -19.85 6.90
N LEU A 1072 21.04 -19.10 5.89
CA LEU A 1072 19.63 -18.71 5.72
C LEU A 1072 18.69 -19.90 5.46
N ILE A 1073 19.15 -20.90 4.72
CA ILE A 1073 18.37 -22.11 4.42
C ILE A 1073 18.21 -22.97 5.67
N GLU A 1074 19.28 -23.13 6.45
CA GLU A 1074 19.29 -23.87 7.69
C GLU A 1074 18.44 -23.19 8.76
N ASN A 1075 18.55 -21.86 8.89
CA ASN A 1075 17.70 -21.06 9.78
C ASN A 1075 16.23 -21.23 9.42
N LEU A 1076 15.89 -21.17 8.13
CA LEU A 1076 14.53 -21.40 7.64
C LEU A 1076 14.07 -22.85 7.95
N ALA A 1077 14.91 -23.84 7.68
CA ALA A 1077 14.59 -25.24 7.96
C ALA A 1077 14.34 -25.48 9.45
N GLN A 1078 15.16 -24.91 10.32
CA GLN A 1078 14.97 -24.95 11.77
C GLN A 1078 13.65 -24.30 12.18
N GLU A 1079 13.37 -23.07 11.71
CA GLU A 1079 12.14 -22.36 12.01
C GLU A 1079 10.90 -23.16 11.53
N MET A 1080 10.98 -23.76 10.35
CA MET A 1080 9.91 -24.59 9.81
C MET A 1080 9.71 -25.87 10.61
N ARG A 1081 10.77 -26.52 11.11
CA ARG A 1081 10.65 -27.69 12.01
C ARG A 1081 9.95 -27.32 13.31
N GLU A 1082 10.40 -26.25 13.97
CA GLU A 1082 9.81 -25.78 15.24
C GLU A 1082 8.32 -25.42 15.09
N LYS A 1083 7.97 -24.77 13.97
CA LYS A 1083 6.59 -24.38 13.67
C LYS A 1083 5.72 -25.54 13.22
N CYS A 1084 6.21 -26.42 12.35
CA CYS A 1084 5.43 -27.53 11.80
C CYS A 1084 5.26 -28.66 12.81
N LEU A 1085 6.33 -29.05 13.50
CA LEU A 1085 6.40 -30.19 14.41
C LEU A 1085 6.69 -29.76 15.86
N PRO A 1086 5.80 -28.97 16.50
CA PRO A 1086 5.99 -28.62 17.90
C PRO A 1086 5.87 -29.89 18.78
N PRO A 1087 6.50 -29.91 19.98
CA PRO A 1087 6.48 -31.08 20.87
C PRO A 1087 5.07 -31.59 21.21
N THR A 1088 4.07 -30.70 21.20
CA THR A 1088 2.66 -31.02 21.46
C THR A 1088 2.00 -31.82 20.33
N LEU A 1089 2.46 -31.64 19.09
CA LEU A 1089 1.96 -32.38 17.92
C LEU A 1089 2.67 -33.72 17.77
N LEU A 1090 4.00 -33.74 17.99
CA LEU A 1090 4.81 -34.97 17.93
C LEU A 1090 4.27 -36.07 18.85
N LYS A 1091 3.79 -35.71 20.05
CA LYS A 1091 3.17 -36.67 21.00
C LYS A 1091 1.90 -37.37 20.48
N LYS A 1092 1.27 -36.85 19.43
CA LYS A 1092 -0.01 -37.36 18.88
C LYS A 1092 0.12 -37.89 17.46
N MET A 1093 1.29 -37.74 16.87
CA MET A 1093 1.60 -38.11 15.49
C MET A 1093 2.35 -39.43 15.50
N ASP A 1094 2.07 -40.28 14.51
CA ASP A 1094 2.84 -41.51 14.32
C ASP A 1094 4.32 -41.19 14.04
N GLU A 1095 5.22 -42.02 14.58
CA GLU A 1095 6.67 -41.81 14.47
C GLU A 1095 7.12 -41.81 13.00
N LYS A 1096 6.57 -42.69 12.15
CA LYS A 1096 6.93 -42.73 10.73
C LYS A 1096 6.47 -41.50 9.97
N GLU A 1097 5.29 -40.97 10.29
CA GLU A 1097 4.79 -39.73 9.67
C GLU A 1097 5.60 -38.53 10.16
N ALA A 1098 5.99 -38.50 11.44
CA ALA A 1098 6.88 -37.47 11.97
C ALA A 1098 8.26 -37.50 11.29
N GLU A 1099 8.87 -38.69 11.14
CA GLU A 1099 10.13 -38.88 10.41
C GLU A 1099 10.03 -38.44 8.95
N LYS A 1100 8.93 -38.78 8.27
CA LYS A 1100 8.67 -38.36 6.89
C LYS A 1100 8.59 -36.84 6.77
N ILE A 1101 7.83 -36.18 7.65
CA ILE A 1101 7.74 -34.71 7.66
C ILE A 1101 9.10 -34.09 7.99
N MET A 1102 9.83 -34.63 8.96
CA MET A 1102 11.18 -34.17 9.29
C MET A 1102 12.12 -34.28 8.09
N LYS A 1103 12.04 -35.36 7.31
CA LYS A 1103 12.82 -35.54 6.08
C LYS A 1103 12.47 -34.49 5.03
N GLU A 1104 11.17 -34.23 4.80
CA GLU A 1104 10.73 -33.20 3.84
C GLU A 1104 11.11 -31.77 4.25
N LEU A 1105 11.14 -31.48 5.56
CA LEU A 1105 11.59 -30.19 6.11
C LEU A 1105 13.12 -30.05 6.15
N THR A 1106 13.87 -31.11 5.90
CA THR A 1106 15.33 -31.09 5.88
C THR A 1106 15.80 -30.85 4.45
N PRO A 1107 16.62 -29.81 4.19
CA PRO A 1107 17.18 -29.62 2.86
C PRO A 1107 18.04 -30.82 2.47
N SER A 1108 17.73 -31.46 1.34
CA SER A 1108 18.41 -32.68 0.86
C SER A 1108 19.40 -32.43 -0.27
N PHE A 1109 19.49 -31.19 -0.76
CA PHE A 1109 20.41 -30.78 -1.82
C PHE A 1109 21.78 -30.42 -1.26
N LYS A 1110 22.80 -30.47 -2.12
CA LYS A 1110 24.16 -30.01 -1.79
C LYS A 1110 24.34 -28.58 -2.25
N PHE A 1111 24.90 -27.74 -1.38
CA PHE A 1111 25.37 -26.42 -1.77
C PHE A 1111 26.50 -26.54 -2.79
N GLY A 1112 26.60 -25.57 -3.70
CA GLY A 1112 27.71 -25.45 -4.63
C GLY A 1112 28.95 -24.83 -3.98
N GLU A 1113 29.88 -24.40 -4.84
CA GLU A 1113 31.24 -23.98 -4.46
C GLU A 1113 31.49 -22.48 -4.63
N LEU A 1114 30.44 -21.67 -4.86
CA LEU A 1114 30.57 -20.21 -4.96
C LEU A 1114 31.14 -19.63 -3.67
N ASP A 1115 32.29 -18.97 -3.77
CA ASP A 1115 32.74 -18.03 -2.74
C ASP A 1115 31.98 -16.71 -2.89
N ILE A 1116 31.11 -16.43 -1.93
CA ILE A 1116 30.29 -15.21 -1.92
C ILE A 1116 31.12 -13.93 -1.86
N SER A 1117 32.37 -14.01 -1.37
CA SER A 1117 33.27 -12.85 -1.29
C SER A 1117 33.58 -12.24 -2.66
N GLN A 1118 33.48 -13.02 -3.74
CA GLN A 1118 33.69 -12.57 -5.12
C GLN A 1118 32.73 -11.44 -5.54
N VAL A 1119 31.55 -11.34 -4.92
CA VAL A 1119 30.58 -10.27 -5.19
C VAL A 1119 31.17 -8.88 -4.95
N LYS A 1120 32.16 -8.77 -4.05
CA LYS A 1120 32.80 -7.51 -3.68
C LYS A 1120 33.42 -6.79 -4.88
N ASP A 1121 34.02 -7.57 -5.77
CA ASP A 1121 34.76 -7.08 -6.93
C ASP A 1121 33.93 -7.18 -8.23
N SER A 1122 32.67 -7.64 -8.14
CA SER A 1122 31.79 -7.72 -9.30
C SER A 1122 31.24 -6.36 -9.70
N VAL A 1123 31.80 -5.80 -10.77
CA VAL A 1123 31.41 -4.51 -11.35
C VAL A 1123 29.95 -4.53 -11.82
N TYR A 1124 29.52 -5.62 -12.47
CA TYR A 1124 28.20 -5.72 -13.12
C TYR A 1124 27.09 -6.31 -12.24
N PHE A 1125 27.38 -6.62 -10.97
CA PHE A 1125 26.38 -7.11 -10.01
C PHE A 1125 25.15 -6.18 -9.95
N PHE A 1126 25.41 -4.89 -9.75
CA PHE A 1126 24.49 -3.76 -9.89
C PHE A 1126 25.17 -2.73 -10.79
N ASN A 1127 24.62 -2.41 -11.96
CA ASN A 1127 25.24 -1.49 -12.93
C ASN A 1127 24.27 -0.56 -13.65
#